data_AF-A0A926A4A8-F1
#
_entry.id   AF-A0A926A4A8-F1
#
_cell.length_a   1.000
_cell.length_b   1.000
_cell.length_c   1.000
_cell.angle_alpha   90.00
_cell.angle_beta   90.00
_cell.angle_gamma   90.00
#
_symmetry.space_group_name_H-M   'P 1'
#
loop_
_entity.id
_entity.type
_entity.pdbx_description
1 polymer ?
#
loop_
_entity_poly.entity_id
_entity_poly.type
_entity_poly.pdbx_seq_one_letter_code
_entity_poly.pdbx_strand_id
1 'polypeptide(L)'
;MKKIAFLINLTVVMAFAATVAFADGPSGKPELPNFDKRTAVTNAVSPAKAVGLDPRKAAHDQLRARLPEVSVDTDPIVGSPKYISSNRGFLSGAAGTGGAVPAVAVEAIPATDTNRAVKAFLNEYQGLFGHNATVLDAAKVERDYVDAHNGMRTTVWRQQLDGIDLFEGILKAHVTKKGELINLASHFIADPTAAADKAVGDRAAVLANPPISAAQAVANAGQNVGEQLSVEAVAPKDAEPEGSQRRQQFTAPGLNEATAKLVWLPMDGTTLRLCWDVLLVSRSRGEMFTVLVDAQTGEAVVRICRTAYATPASYRVFTSDSPTPFSPGWSTPNTNQPAQVARSLVTLTSISDFASPNGWINDGVSNTIGNNVDAHLDWDNDNVADPGSRPIGTNRVFDFPLNLTQEPSTYSNAAVVQLFYLNNFMHDKLYDLGFTEAAGNFQTTNFGRGGLDNDAVQADAQDGILVGRANNANFSTPGDGSPPRMQMFLWNGPTPDIDGDFDAEVVLHEYTHGLSTRLVGGGVGISASQTRGMGEGWGDFYGIALLAEAGDNVNGCWARGGYSRTGISGPTFANYYFGGRRYPYSTQLSKNPLTFKDIDPTQASSHAGIPSSPIVGGTADEVHNAGEVWCATLWEARANLITKYGFPGNQLMLQLVTDGMKLSPVNPNFLQARDAILQADLIHNEGANLLELWQAFAKRGMGNSATSSVATANLVFEAFDLPPYIELAVAVDAPTLTWNSGGTANWFTQTAITHDSGDAAQSGDVADNQSSYLETTITGPGTLTFWWKVSSEPTHDKLLFAMDGNTSNSIAGVVDWQPITATVPAGSHTLRWTYSKDFSISANADAGWVDQISFAPPLAVALDATNLTWTTGGSANWAGQIGTTRDSVDAAQSGAITNSQTSYMETTVVGPGVVSFWWKVSSELGYDFLYFSLDGNISNSISGSVNWQLASYAVPVGSHTLRWTYTKDFTFSVGADAGWVDQVAVWPSMVTVTNDSGPGSLRQMIADLPEGHTITFAPNLSGATITLTTGQIPLSRDCTLDASALPGGIIISGNGASRAFYVQPGVTTVLNNLTITNCNAATAPQLAGYGGGILMEGELNLTNCTLANNSASILGGAILIRANRAATFENCTLLQNSAPTGGAIMDEGNLTANNSTFWGNTGTTSGGAIGLSSTATAILNFCTVSSNSSPVGSGLDLPANAALTTISNSIIAANSGSSSNIAGAFTPKGVNLTNGNPL
;
A
#
# COMPACT_ATOMS: atom_id res chain seq x y z
N MET A 1 -34.73 -24.74 34.78
CA MET A 1 -34.84 -26.16 35.21
C MET A 1 -33.66 -26.94 34.63
N LYS A 2 -33.59 -28.27 34.80
CA LYS A 2 -32.53 -29.23 34.35
C LYS A 2 -31.87 -28.85 32.99
N LYS A 3 -30.53 -28.80 32.87
CA LYS A 3 -29.54 -29.91 32.61
C LYS A 3 -29.87 -30.69 31.32
N ILE A 4 -28.95 -31.03 30.39
CA ILE A 4 -27.61 -31.71 30.38
C ILE A 4 -26.91 -31.31 29.04
N ALA A 5 -25.59 -31.22 28.74
CA ALA A 5 -24.24 -31.33 29.37
C ALA A 5 -23.26 -30.38 28.57
N PHE A 6 -21.98 -30.08 28.87
CA PHE A 6 -20.80 -30.68 29.55
C PHE A 6 -19.87 -31.52 28.63
N LEU A 7 -18.69 -31.02 28.21
CA LEU A 7 -17.35 -31.01 28.87
C LEU A 7 -16.73 -32.45 29.00
N ILE A 8 -15.42 -32.71 28.92
CA ILE A 8 -14.25 -32.16 29.67
C ILE A 8 -12.95 -32.74 28.99
N ASN A 9 -11.67 -32.37 29.21
CA ASN A 9 -10.99 -31.91 30.43
C ASN A 9 -9.71 -31.07 30.17
N LEU A 10 -9.15 -30.50 31.25
CA LEU A 10 -7.87 -29.78 31.33
C LEU A 10 -6.82 -30.59 32.14
N THR A 11 -5.54 -30.24 32.00
CA THR A 11 -4.40 -30.54 32.92
C THR A 11 -3.96 -32.00 33.14
N VAL A 12 -2.75 -32.30 32.67
CA VAL A 12 -1.70 -33.03 33.42
C VAL A 12 -0.47 -32.11 33.46
N VAL A 13 0.30 -32.15 34.55
CA VAL A 13 1.42 -31.23 34.84
C VAL A 13 2.75 -31.99 34.95
N MET A 14 3.84 -31.28 34.61
CA MET A 14 5.27 -31.62 34.73
C MET A 14 5.89 -32.51 33.63
N ALA A 15 7.18 -32.24 33.41
CA ALA A 15 8.16 -32.97 32.60
C ALA A 15 7.95 -33.02 31.08
N PHE A 16 8.24 -31.90 30.40
CA PHE A 16 9.35 -31.91 29.42
C PHE A 16 10.06 -30.55 29.43
N ALA A 17 11.39 -30.58 29.35
CA ALA A 17 12.23 -29.38 29.34
C ALA A 17 12.83 -29.15 27.94
N ALA A 18 13.01 -27.87 27.59
CA ALA A 18 13.92 -27.35 26.58
C ALA A 18 14.17 -28.20 25.32
N THR A 19 13.34 -27.98 24.30
CA THR A 19 13.82 -27.94 22.91
C THR A 19 13.44 -26.59 22.32
N VAL A 20 14.30 -25.59 22.55
CA VAL A 20 14.23 -24.31 21.84
C VAL A 20 14.53 -24.59 20.37
N ALA A 21 13.71 -24.09 19.46
CA ALA A 21 14.01 -24.17 18.04
C ALA A 21 15.26 -23.32 17.76
N PHE A 22 16.29 -23.94 17.17
CA PHE A 22 17.44 -23.21 16.66
C PHE A 22 17.01 -22.41 15.42
N ALA A 23 16.56 -21.18 15.63
CA ALA A 23 16.81 -20.14 14.64
C ALA A 23 18.31 -19.87 14.62
N ASP A 24 18.92 -19.79 13.43
CA ASP A 24 20.31 -19.37 13.26
C ASP A 24 20.42 -17.87 13.57
N GLY A 25 20.61 -17.57 14.85
CA GLY A 25 20.80 -16.20 15.34
C GLY A 25 22.11 -15.57 14.83
N PRO A 26 22.28 -14.25 15.03
CA PRO A 26 23.50 -13.55 14.65
C PRO A 26 24.73 -14.20 15.32
N SER A 27 25.90 -14.10 14.67
CA SER A 27 27.13 -14.62 15.26
C SER A 27 27.41 -13.98 16.63
N GLY A 28 28.12 -14.69 17.51
CA GLY A 28 28.49 -14.20 18.85
C GLY A 28 29.53 -13.06 18.86
N LYS A 29 29.59 -12.22 17.81
CA LYS A 29 30.41 -11.02 17.70
C LYS A 29 29.50 -9.80 17.71
N PRO A 30 29.85 -8.70 18.41
CA PRO A 30 29.10 -7.45 18.33
C PRO A 30 28.94 -6.96 16.88
N GLU A 31 27.81 -6.33 16.57
CA GLU A 31 27.54 -5.69 15.28
C GLU A 31 28.69 -4.74 14.89
N LEU A 32 29.03 -4.69 13.60
CA LEU A 32 30.08 -3.82 13.10
C LEU A 32 29.47 -2.64 12.35
N PRO A 33 29.42 -1.43 12.95
CA PRO A 33 28.59 -0.34 12.44
C PRO A 33 29.01 0.14 11.05
N ASN A 34 28.04 0.67 10.32
CA ASN A 34 28.29 1.39 9.07
C ASN A 34 29.20 2.60 9.31
N PHE A 35 29.98 2.99 8.31
CA PHE A 35 30.67 4.27 8.33
C PHE A 35 30.83 4.83 6.93
N ASP A 36 30.93 6.15 6.84
CA ASP A 36 31.25 6.87 5.61
C ASP A 36 32.22 8.00 5.96
N LYS A 37 33.38 8.06 5.30
CA LYS A 37 34.36 9.13 5.53
C LYS A 37 34.03 10.43 4.80
N ARG A 38 33.04 10.45 3.90
CA ARG A 38 32.55 11.67 3.22
C ARG A 38 31.90 12.63 4.22
N THR A 39 31.13 12.13 5.18
CA THR A 39 30.43 12.94 6.20
C THR A 39 31.35 13.58 7.24
N ALA A 40 32.56 13.04 7.43
CA ALA A 40 33.56 13.65 8.32
C ALA A 40 34.16 14.96 7.75
N VAL A 41 34.00 15.22 6.45
CA VAL A 41 34.56 16.40 5.78
C VAL A 41 33.59 17.59 5.77
N THR A 42 32.28 17.33 5.70
CA THR A 42 31.26 18.40 5.62
C THR A 42 31.20 19.26 6.90
N ASN A 43 31.36 18.64 8.07
CA ASN A 43 31.40 19.33 9.37
C ASN A 43 32.58 20.31 9.56
N ALA A 44 33.56 20.34 8.65
CA ALA A 44 34.68 21.28 8.69
C ALA A 44 34.44 22.60 7.93
N VAL A 45 33.35 22.71 7.15
CA VAL A 45 33.11 23.85 6.24
C VAL A 45 32.10 24.83 6.84
N SER A 46 32.60 25.87 7.52
CA SER A 46 31.78 27.05 7.83
C SER A 46 31.32 27.75 6.54
N PRO A 47 30.10 28.32 6.48
CA PRO A 47 29.54 28.95 5.27
C PRO A 47 30.23 30.28 4.93
N ALA A 48 31.40 30.19 4.30
CA ALA A 48 32.18 31.32 3.85
C ALA A 48 31.55 31.99 2.63
N LYS A 49 31.09 33.23 2.78
CA LYS A 49 30.51 34.05 1.69
C LYS A 49 31.47 34.19 0.51
N ALA A 50 31.09 33.66 -0.65
CA ALA A 50 31.60 34.12 -1.94
C ALA A 50 30.59 35.10 -2.55
N VAL A 51 30.94 36.39 -2.66
CA VAL A 51 30.10 37.38 -3.34
C VAL A 51 30.38 37.33 -4.84
N GLY A 52 29.73 36.39 -5.50
CA GLY A 52 29.64 36.24 -6.96
C GLY A 52 28.25 35.68 -7.31
N LEU A 53 27.81 35.87 -8.55
CA LEU A 53 26.53 35.32 -9.01
C LEU A 53 26.63 33.80 -9.15
N ASP A 54 26.15 33.08 -8.13
CA ASP A 54 26.01 31.62 -8.18
C ASP A 54 24.97 31.21 -9.25
N PRO A 55 25.36 30.43 -10.27
CA PRO A 55 24.43 29.92 -11.28
C PRO A 55 23.31 29.05 -10.69
N ARG A 56 23.57 28.33 -9.59
CA ARG A 56 22.56 27.50 -8.92
C ARG A 56 21.50 28.37 -8.27
N LYS A 57 21.89 29.39 -7.51
CA LYS A 57 20.95 30.39 -6.99
C LYS A 57 20.17 31.07 -8.11
N ALA A 58 20.81 31.48 -9.21
CA ALA A 58 20.11 32.11 -10.33
C ALA A 58 19.09 31.17 -11.01
N ALA A 59 19.43 29.89 -11.19
CA ALA A 59 18.51 28.89 -11.72
C ALA A 59 17.39 28.52 -10.74
N HIS A 60 17.66 28.53 -9.43
CA HIS A 60 16.67 28.33 -8.37
C HIS A 60 15.71 29.53 -8.27
N ASP A 61 16.21 30.75 -8.40
CA ASP A 61 15.41 31.97 -8.50
C ASP A 61 14.53 31.94 -9.76
N GLN A 62 15.04 31.46 -10.91
CA GLN A 62 14.26 31.24 -12.14
C GLN A 62 13.20 30.14 -11.98
N LEU A 63 13.52 29.06 -11.26
CA LEU A 63 12.61 27.95 -10.96
C LEU A 63 11.45 28.45 -10.09
N ARG A 64 11.76 29.20 -9.02
CA ARG A 64 10.76 29.89 -8.17
C ARG A 64 10.01 31.01 -8.89
N ALA A 65 10.59 31.66 -9.90
CA ALA A 65 9.88 32.66 -10.69
C ALA A 65 8.81 32.08 -11.61
N ARG A 66 8.88 30.78 -11.95
CA ARG A 66 7.82 30.06 -12.68
C ARG A 66 6.91 29.22 -11.78
N LEU A 67 7.45 28.65 -10.71
CA LEU A 67 6.78 27.76 -9.77
C LEU A 67 7.17 28.17 -8.34
N PRO A 68 6.52 29.20 -7.75
CA PRO A 68 6.95 29.82 -6.48
C PRO A 68 7.10 28.86 -5.30
N GLU A 69 6.30 27.79 -5.30
CA GLU A 69 6.16 26.81 -4.22
C GLU A 69 6.97 25.51 -4.48
N VAL A 70 8.07 25.63 -5.22
CA VAL A 70 9.04 24.56 -5.50
C VAL A 70 10.09 24.43 -4.38
N SER A 71 10.27 23.21 -3.86
CA SER A 71 11.43 22.85 -3.03
C SER A 71 12.56 22.32 -3.90
N VAL A 72 13.79 22.57 -3.45
CA VAL A 72 15.04 22.08 -4.04
C VAL A 72 15.97 21.72 -2.89
N ASP A 73 15.95 20.44 -2.52
CA ASP A 73 16.81 19.89 -1.48
C ASP A 73 18.15 19.51 -2.12
N THR A 74 19.26 19.99 -1.57
CA THR A 74 20.61 19.72 -2.12
C THR A 74 21.34 18.65 -1.34
N ASP A 75 22.01 17.74 -2.03
CA ASP A 75 22.83 16.72 -1.37
C ASP A 75 24.04 17.35 -0.66
N PRO A 76 24.34 17.02 0.62
CA PRO A 76 25.44 17.64 1.36
C PRO A 76 26.85 17.22 0.92
N ILE A 77 26.99 16.18 0.09
CA ILE A 77 28.28 15.71 -0.43
C ILE A 77 28.52 16.30 -1.83
N VAL A 78 27.59 16.07 -2.78
CA VAL A 78 27.77 16.49 -4.18
C VAL A 78 27.16 17.86 -4.51
N GLY A 79 26.29 18.40 -3.67
CA GLY A 79 25.64 19.69 -3.87
C GLY A 79 24.70 19.75 -5.07
N SER A 80 24.35 18.61 -5.68
CA SER A 80 23.31 18.50 -6.70
C SER A 80 21.92 18.58 -6.05
N PRO A 81 20.85 18.86 -6.82
CA PRO A 81 19.47 18.72 -6.35
C PRO A 81 19.12 17.26 -6.03
N LYS A 82 19.27 16.87 -4.76
CA LYS A 82 18.92 15.57 -4.20
C LYS A 82 17.45 15.27 -4.43
N TYR A 83 16.58 16.27 -4.24
CA TYR A 83 15.16 16.18 -4.53
C TYR A 83 14.63 17.55 -4.99
N ILE A 84 13.74 17.53 -5.99
CA ILE A 84 12.98 18.68 -6.47
C ILE A 84 11.53 18.26 -6.56
N SER A 85 10.67 18.98 -5.86
CA SER A 85 9.21 18.79 -5.85
C SER A 85 8.51 20.14 -5.74
N SER A 86 7.21 20.18 -5.98
CA SER A 86 6.38 21.35 -5.67
C SER A 86 5.21 20.90 -4.81
N ASN A 87 4.93 21.67 -3.75
CA ASN A 87 3.85 21.37 -2.80
C ASN A 87 2.49 21.94 -3.23
N ARG A 88 2.36 22.36 -4.50
CA ARG A 88 1.12 22.94 -5.04
C ARG A 88 0.72 22.40 -6.42
N GLY A 89 1.51 21.48 -6.98
CA GLY A 89 1.28 20.89 -8.29
C GLY A 89 2.54 20.23 -8.83
N PHE A 90 2.47 19.69 -10.05
CA PHE A 90 3.61 19.04 -10.70
C PHE A 90 4.62 20.06 -11.24
N LEU A 91 5.89 19.65 -11.37
CA LEU A 91 6.95 20.47 -11.96
C LEU A 91 6.67 20.83 -13.43
N SER A 92 5.89 20.02 -14.14
CA SER A 92 5.33 20.39 -15.44
C SER A 92 3.83 20.10 -15.53
N GLY A 93 3.12 20.86 -16.37
CA GLY A 93 1.77 20.49 -16.81
C GLY A 93 1.75 19.36 -17.85
N ALA A 94 0.55 19.10 -18.39
CA ALA A 94 0.25 17.98 -19.28
C ALA A 94 1.16 17.90 -20.51
N ALA A 95 1.47 16.67 -20.95
CA ALA A 95 2.43 16.37 -22.02
C ALA A 95 3.81 17.06 -21.87
N GLY A 96 4.19 17.36 -20.63
CA GLY A 96 5.43 18.05 -20.25
C GLY A 96 5.34 19.58 -20.23
N THR A 97 4.20 20.20 -20.53
CA THR A 97 4.08 21.64 -20.83
C THR A 97 3.37 22.42 -19.73
N GLY A 98 4.00 23.51 -19.24
CA GLY A 98 3.47 24.34 -18.16
C GLY A 98 4.22 24.12 -16.84
N GLY A 99 3.76 24.75 -15.76
CA GLY A 99 4.48 24.75 -14.47
C GLY A 99 5.85 25.41 -14.62
N ALA A 100 6.90 24.72 -14.17
CA ALA A 100 8.27 25.18 -14.35
C ALA A 100 8.78 25.06 -15.81
N VAL A 101 8.12 24.28 -16.67
CA VAL A 101 8.64 23.98 -18.02
C VAL A 101 7.91 24.79 -19.11
N PRO A 102 8.56 25.75 -19.79
CA PRO A 102 7.93 26.53 -20.85
C PRO A 102 7.73 25.68 -22.12
N ALA A 103 6.64 25.92 -22.86
CA ALA A 103 6.29 25.18 -24.08
C ALA A 103 7.45 25.07 -25.08
N VAL A 104 8.21 26.14 -25.29
CA VAL A 104 9.37 26.17 -26.21
C VAL A 104 10.47 25.15 -25.84
N ALA A 105 10.70 24.90 -24.54
CA ALA A 105 11.67 23.89 -24.08
C ALA A 105 11.17 22.44 -24.32
N VAL A 106 9.86 22.27 -24.44
CA VAL A 106 9.16 20.99 -24.63
C VAL A 106 8.97 20.68 -26.11
N GLU A 107 8.66 21.70 -26.93
CA GLU A 107 8.62 21.67 -28.39
C GLU A 107 9.96 21.30 -29.02
N ALA A 108 11.08 21.66 -28.38
CA ALA A 108 12.43 21.26 -28.78
C ALA A 108 12.72 19.75 -28.64
N ILE A 109 11.85 18.99 -27.95
CA ILE A 109 12.01 17.55 -27.72
C ILE A 109 10.86 16.78 -28.44
N PRO A 110 11.16 15.71 -29.21
CA PRO A 110 10.14 14.97 -29.95
C PRO A 110 8.99 14.47 -29.07
N ALA A 111 7.75 14.59 -29.57
CA ALA A 111 6.55 14.13 -28.86
C ALA A 111 6.50 12.61 -28.59
N THR A 112 7.38 11.82 -29.23
CA THR A 112 7.55 10.38 -29.01
C THR A 112 8.60 10.03 -27.96
N ASP A 113 9.35 11.00 -27.40
CA ASP A 113 10.29 10.75 -26.31
C ASP A 113 9.52 10.60 -24.99
N THR A 114 9.56 9.41 -24.38
CA THR A 114 8.80 9.10 -23.16
C THR A 114 9.32 9.83 -21.92
N ASN A 115 10.52 10.44 -21.99
CA ASN A 115 11.13 11.22 -20.93
C ASN A 115 11.15 12.72 -21.28
N ARG A 116 10.32 13.16 -22.23
CA ARG A 116 10.23 14.54 -22.76
C ARG A 116 10.15 15.61 -21.68
N ALA A 117 9.30 15.44 -20.66
CA ALA A 117 9.16 16.39 -19.56
C ALA A 117 10.46 16.51 -18.73
N VAL A 118 11.11 15.37 -18.44
CA VAL A 118 12.40 15.29 -17.72
C VAL A 118 13.50 16.01 -18.52
N LYS A 119 13.61 15.72 -19.82
CA LYS A 119 14.62 16.34 -20.70
C LYS A 119 14.40 17.84 -20.84
N ALA A 120 13.16 18.29 -21.00
CA ALA A 120 12.83 19.72 -21.08
C ALA A 120 13.16 20.46 -19.76
N PHE A 121 12.84 19.87 -18.60
CA PHE A 121 13.19 20.43 -17.29
C PHE A 121 14.71 20.54 -17.09
N LEU A 122 15.48 19.47 -17.39
CA LEU A 122 16.95 19.49 -17.28
C LEU A 122 17.61 20.51 -18.22
N ASN A 123 16.99 20.81 -19.36
CA ASN A 123 17.50 21.82 -20.30
C ASN A 123 17.21 23.26 -19.83
N GLU A 124 15.99 23.56 -19.38
CA GLU A 124 15.61 24.86 -18.81
C GLU A 124 16.44 25.19 -17.55
N TYR A 125 16.67 24.19 -16.68
CA TYR A 125 17.30 24.36 -15.36
C TYR A 125 18.75 23.86 -15.28
N GLN A 126 19.48 23.83 -16.40
CA GLN A 126 20.86 23.35 -16.45
C GLN A 126 21.82 24.03 -15.44
N GLY A 127 21.55 25.30 -15.07
CA GLY A 127 22.33 26.03 -14.06
C GLY A 127 22.17 25.50 -12.63
N LEU A 128 21.10 24.77 -12.34
CA LEU A 128 20.81 24.19 -11.03
C LEU A 128 21.60 22.88 -10.82
N PHE A 129 21.62 22.02 -11.85
CA PHE A 129 22.35 20.75 -11.83
C PHE A 129 23.83 20.90 -12.20
N GLY A 130 24.17 21.90 -13.02
CA GLY A 130 25.46 22.03 -13.70
C GLY A 130 25.59 21.20 -14.98
N HIS A 131 24.54 20.47 -15.36
CA HIS A 131 24.42 19.67 -16.58
C HIS A 131 23.01 19.84 -17.19
N ASN A 132 22.85 19.50 -18.47
CA ASN A 132 21.55 19.49 -19.15
C ASN A 132 21.11 18.05 -19.50
N ALA A 133 20.07 17.88 -20.32
CA ALA A 133 19.51 16.55 -20.62
C ALA A 133 20.48 15.57 -21.31
N THR A 134 21.54 16.05 -21.97
CA THR A 134 22.52 15.18 -22.66
C THR A 134 23.28 14.24 -21.72
N VAL A 135 23.31 14.54 -20.41
CA VAL A 135 23.86 13.62 -19.40
C VAL A 135 23.10 12.28 -19.37
N LEU A 136 21.81 12.28 -19.76
CA LEU A 136 20.98 11.07 -19.79
C LEU A 136 21.34 10.15 -20.98
N ASP A 137 21.91 10.70 -22.06
CA ASP A 137 22.32 9.92 -23.24
C ASP A 137 23.64 9.16 -22.98
N ALA A 138 24.44 9.62 -22.00
CA ALA A 138 25.63 8.93 -21.47
C ALA A 138 25.35 8.12 -20.19
N ALA A 139 24.13 8.20 -19.63
CA ALA A 139 23.73 7.47 -18.43
C ALA A 139 23.05 6.15 -18.79
N LYS A 140 23.24 5.14 -17.95
CA LYS A 140 22.57 3.84 -18.09
C LYS A 140 21.15 3.95 -17.51
N VAL A 141 20.12 3.68 -18.31
CA VAL A 141 18.78 3.41 -17.77
C VAL A 141 18.84 2.11 -16.96
N GLU A 142 18.53 2.19 -15.67
CA GLU A 142 18.58 1.08 -14.72
C GLU A 142 17.17 0.51 -14.45
N ARG A 143 16.15 1.37 -14.46
CA ARG A 143 14.73 0.99 -14.38
C ARG A 143 13.88 1.96 -15.20
N ASP A 144 12.84 1.44 -15.85
CA ASP A 144 11.80 2.21 -16.55
C ASP A 144 10.53 1.36 -16.50
N TYR A 145 9.51 1.79 -15.75
CA TYR A 145 8.28 1.02 -15.51
C TYR A 145 7.08 1.93 -15.23
N VAL A 146 5.87 1.37 -15.28
CA VAL A 146 4.60 2.06 -14.99
C VAL A 146 3.84 1.31 -13.89
N ASP A 147 3.37 2.03 -12.88
CA ASP A 147 2.60 1.50 -11.76
C ASP A 147 1.13 1.25 -12.13
N ALA A 148 0.68 0.00 -11.99
CA ALA A 148 -0.59 -0.47 -12.55
C ALA A 148 -1.86 0.18 -11.96
N HIS A 149 -1.78 0.74 -10.74
CA HIS A 149 -2.95 1.28 -10.02
C HIS A 149 -3.23 2.76 -10.33
N ASN A 150 -2.25 3.52 -10.83
CA ASN A 150 -2.38 4.96 -11.07
C ASN A 150 -1.80 5.44 -12.42
N GLY A 151 -1.07 4.59 -13.14
CA GLY A 151 -0.41 4.94 -14.40
C GLY A 151 0.81 5.87 -14.25
N MET A 152 1.38 6.01 -13.05
CA MET A 152 2.63 6.73 -12.84
C MET A 152 3.78 5.97 -13.50
N ARG A 153 4.58 6.65 -14.31
CA ARG A 153 5.84 6.13 -14.85
C ARG A 153 7.00 6.54 -13.97
N THR A 154 7.89 5.59 -13.67
CA THR A 154 9.15 5.83 -12.94
C THR A 154 10.33 5.47 -13.82
N THR A 155 11.21 6.44 -14.09
CA THR A 155 12.47 6.23 -14.80
C THR A 155 13.66 6.49 -13.88
N VAL A 156 14.66 5.61 -13.93
CA VAL A 156 15.90 5.65 -13.12
C VAL A 156 17.10 5.55 -14.04
N TRP A 157 17.99 6.54 -14.00
CA TRP A 157 19.27 6.58 -14.71
C TRP A 157 20.43 6.50 -13.71
N ARG A 158 21.53 5.85 -14.11
CA ARG A 158 22.81 5.82 -13.38
C ARG A 158 23.90 6.50 -14.20
N GLN A 159 24.58 7.47 -13.60
CA GLN A 159 25.69 8.16 -14.22
C GLN A 159 26.89 7.22 -14.34
N GLN A 160 27.58 7.28 -15.49
CA GLN A 160 28.78 6.50 -15.76
C GLN A 160 29.91 7.40 -16.26
N LEU A 161 31.15 7.00 -16.00
CA LEU A 161 32.37 7.57 -16.57
C LEU A 161 33.27 6.42 -17.05
N ASP A 162 33.72 6.46 -18.31
CA ASP A 162 34.50 5.40 -18.96
C ASP A 162 33.84 3.99 -18.88
N GLY A 163 32.50 3.96 -18.82
CA GLY A 163 31.71 2.73 -18.63
C GLY A 163 31.74 2.17 -17.20
N ILE A 164 32.22 2.93 -16.22
CA ILE A 164 32.21 2.59 -14.80
C ILE A 164 31.10 3.39 -14.11
N ASP A 165 30.31 2.73 -13.26
CA ASP A 165 29.25 3.36 -12.49
C ASP A 165 29.80 4.40 -11.51
N LEU A 166 29.07 5.50 -11.32
CA LEU A 166 29.23 6.31 -10.12
C LEU A 166 28.45 5.68 -8.95
N PHE A 167 29.07 5.65 -7.77
CA PHE A 167 28.43 5.20 -6.53
C PHE A 167 27.36 6.22 -6.13
N GLU A 168 26.15 5.74 -5.85
CA GLU A 168 24.94 6.53 -5.54
C GLU A 168 24.48 7.55 -6.61
N GLY A 169 25.29 7.77 -7.66
CA GLY A 169 25.06 8.68 -8.80
C GLY A 169 23.87 8.28 -9.67
N ILE A 170 22.68 8.46 -9.10
CA ILE A 170 21.37 8.15 -9.67
C ILE A 170 20.61 9.44 -9.95
N LEU A 171 19.87 9.46 -11.06
CA LEU A 171 18.80 10.41 -11.31
C LEU A 171 17.50 9.61 -11.43
N LYS A 172 16.46 10.00 -10.69
CA LYS A 172 15.12 9.39 -10.70
C LYS A 172 14.10 10.46 -11.03
N ALA A 173 13.15 10.16 -11.92
CA ALA A 173 12.01 11.03 -12.21
C ALA A 173 10.72 10.23 -12.25
N HIS A 174 9.62 10.87 -11.84
CA HIS A 174 8.28 10.29 -11.85
C HIS A 174 7.36 11.15 -12.72
N VAL A 175 6.54 10.51 -13.56
CA VAL A 175 5.69 11.18 -14.56
C VAL A 175 4.27 10.61 -14.50
N THR A 176 3.23 11.44 -14.57
CA THR A 176 1.83 10.96 -14.52
C THR A 176 1.39 10.25 -15.80
N LYS A 177 0.21 9.59 -15.74
CA LYS A 177 -0.52 9.08 -16.92
C LYS A 177 -0.78 10.13 -18.02
N LYS A 178 -0.73 11.43 -17.68
CA LYS A 178 -0.92 12.58 -18.58
C LYS A 178 0.41 13.22 -19.05
N GLY A 179 1.56 12.67 -18.67
CA GLY A 179 2.88 13.17 -19.06
C GLY A 179 3.41 14.34 -18.23
N GLU A 180 2.90 14.54 -17.00
CA GLU A 180 3.29 15.64 -16.10
C GLU A 180 4.48 15.20 -15.24
N LEU A 181 5.57 16.00 -15.18
CA LEU A 181 6.73 15.70 -14.33
C LEU A 181 6.38 15.97 -12.86
N ILE A 182 6.20 14.92 -12.06
CA ILE A 182 5.76 15.01 -10.67
C ILE A 182 6.86 15.60 -9.79
N ASN A 183 8.03 14.95 -9.80
CA ASN A 183 9.23 15.33 -9.05
C ASN A 183 10.49 14.71 -9.70
N LEU A 184 11.67 15.14 -9.27
CA LEU A 184 12.96 14.65 -9.76
C LEU A 184 13.98 14.59 -8.61
N ALA A 185 14.71 13.49 -8.48
CA ALA A 185 15.81 13.31 -7.53
C ALA A 185 17.14 13.10 -8.27
N SER A 186 18.25 13.69 -7.81
CA SER A 186 19.55 13.55 -8.49
C SER A 186 20.78 13.65 -7.58
N HIS A 187 21.61 12.61 -7.61
CA HIS A 187 23.00 12.62 -7.15
C HIS A 187 24.00 12.66 -8.32
N PHE A 188 23.57 13.06 -9.54
CA PHE A 188 24.50 13.26 -10.66
C PHE A 188 25.41 14.46 -10.39
N ILE A 189 26.70 14.33 -10.70
CA ILE A 189 27.65 15.44 -10.69
C ILE A 189 27.74 16.09 -12.07
N ALA A 190 28.04 17.40 -12.08
CA ALA A 190 28.01 18.23 -13.29
C ALA A 190 29.03 17.78 -14.36
N ASP A 191 30.28 17.53 -13.96
CA ASP A 191 31.35 17.06 -14.84
C ASP A 191 32.15 15.92 -14.15
N PRO A 192 31.77 14.65 -14.37
CA PRO A 192 32.52 13.52 -13.84
C PRO A 192 33.92 13.39 -14.46
N THR A 193 34.14 13.88 -15.68
CA THR A 193 35.44 13.81 -16.36
C THR A 193 36.46 14.66 -15.60
N ALA A 194 36.16 15.96 -15.43
CA ALA A 194 37.02 16.86 -14.67
C ALA A 194 37.15 16.46 -13.21
N ALA A 195 36.07 15.95 -12.59
CA ALA A 195 36.10 15.52 -11.18
C ALA A 195 37.01 14.30 -10.94
N ALA A 196 37.12 13.37 -11.90
CA ALA A 196 38.09 12.27 -11.83
C ALA A 196 39.51 12.74 -12.16
N ASP A 197 39.69 13.52 -13.23
CA ASP A 197 41.03 13.95 -13.69
C ASP A 197 41.76 14.81 -12.65
N LYS A 198 41.01 15.65 -11.92
CA LYS A 198 41.48 16.46 -10.78
C LYS A 198 42.09 15.61 -9.65
N ALA A 199 41.60 14.39 -9.43
CA ALA A 199 42.03 13.51 -8.34
C ALA A 199 43.07 12.47 -8.76
N VAL A 200 42.95 11.96 -9.99
CA VAL A 200 43.72 10.81 -10.49
C VAL A 200 44.90 11.22 -11.38
N GLY A 201 44.83 12.38 -12.04
CA GLY A 201 45.90 12.92 -12.89
C GLY A 201 46.02 12.22 -14.25
N ASP A 202 46.44 10.96 -14.25
CA ASP A 202 46.40 10.08 -15.44
C ASP A 202 45.34 9.00 -15.25
N ARG A 203 44.10 9.37 -15.57
CA ARG A 203 42.92 8.50 -15.43
C ARG A 203 43.05 7.22 -16.25
N ALA A 204 43.63 7.30 -17.45
CA ALA A 204 43.79 6.16 -18.34
C ALA A 204 44.80 5.14 -17.79
N ALA A 205 45.94 5.60 -17.25
CA ALA A 205 46.94 4.72 -16.64
C ALA A 205 46.40 4.01 -15.40
N VAL A 206 45.67 4.73 -14.52
CA VAL A 206 45.12 4.17 -13.27
C VAL A 206 43.95 3.22 -13.53
N LEU A 207 43.11 3.44 -14.56
CA LEU A 207 42.09 2.47 -14.97
C LEU A 207 42.70 1.19 -15.56
N ALA A 208 43.74 1.34 -16.38
CA ALA A 208 44.47 0.21 -16.95
C ALA A 208 45.20 -0.62 -15.88
N ASN A 209 45.83 0.03 -14.90
CA ASN A 209 46.55 -0.62 -13.80
C ASN A 209 46.31 0.11 -12.45
N PRO A 210 45.21 -0.20 -11.75
CA PRO A 210 44.97 0.35 -10.41
C PRO A 210 46.10 -0.05 -9.45
N PRO A 211 46.71 0.89 -8.69
CA PRO A 211 47.79 0.57 -7.75
C PRO A 211 47.41 -0.47 -6.69
N ILE A 212 46.15 -0.49 -6.28
CA ILE A 212 45.55 -1.53 -5.44
C ILE A 212 44.84 -2.53 -6.36
N SER A 213 45.30 -3.78 -6.36
CA SER A 213 44.62 -4.86 -7.10
C SER A 213 43.29 -5.23 -6.44
N ALA A 214 42.36 -5.81 -7.22
CA ALA A 214 41.09 -6.31 -6.69
C ALA A 214 41.27 -7.32 -5.53
N ALA A 215 42.29 -8.18 -5.60
CA ALA A 215 42.65 -9.11 -4.52
C ALA A 215 43.14 -8.37 -3.25
N GLN A 216 43.94 -7.31 -3.41
CA GLN A 216 44.35 -6.47 -2.27
C GLN A 216 43.17 -5.69 -1.69
N ALA A 217 42.24 -5.21 -2.52
CA ALA A 217 41.03 -4.55 -2.07
C ALA A 217 40.11 -5.49 -1.26
N VAL A 218 39.94 -6.74 -1.72
CA VAL A 218 39.21 -7.78 -0.97
C VAL A 218 39.90 -8.12 0.36
N ALA A 219 41.24 -8.19 0.39
CA ALA A 219 41.98 -8.38 1.64
C ALA A 219 41.77 -7.19 2.61
N ASN A 220 41.85 -5.95 2.12
CA ASN A 220 41.66 -4.73 2.92
C ASN A 220 40.20 -4.60 3.42
N ALA A 221 39.22 -4.93 2.59
CA ALA A 221 37.80 -4.98 2.97
C ALA A 221 37.54 -6.07 4.02
N GLY A 222 38.16 -7.26 3.85
CA GLY A 222 38.14 -8.34 4.83
C GLY A 222 38.71 -7.92 6.20
N GLN A 223 39.89 -7.29 6.21
CA GLN A 223 40.47 -6.70 7.42
C GLN A 223 39.56 -5.62 8.02
N ASN A 224 38.91 -4.79 7.20
CA ASN A 224 37.98 -3.76 7.66
C ASN A 224 36.73 -4.35 8.35
N VAL A 225 36.29 -5.56 7.96
CA VAL A 225 35.20 -6.30 8.64
C VAL A 225 35.69 -7.22 9.77
N GLY A 226 36.99 -7.22 10.08
CA GLY A 226 37.58 -7.99 11.17
C GLY A 226 38.00 -9.42 10.84
N GLU A 227 38.10 -9.77 9.55
CA GLU A 227 38.71 -11.04 9.09
C GLU A 227 40.24 -10.91 8.98
N GLN A 228 40.97 -11.96 9.37
CA GLN A 228 42.44 -11.99 9.30
C GLN A 228 42.91 -12.47 7.93
N LEU A 229 42.90 -11.55 6.96
CA LEU A 229 43.21 -11.81 5.55
C LEU A 229 44.51 -11.14 5.08
N SER A 230 45.31 -11.86 4.30
CA SER A 230 46.44 -11.31 3.52
C SER A 230 46.13 -11.42 2.02
N VAL A 231 46.82 -10.64 1.18
CA VAL A 231 46.55 -10.59 -0.26
C VAL A 231 46.87 -11.90 -0.97
N GLU A 232 47.88 -12.64 -0.50
CA GLU A 232 48.29 -13.95 -1.02
C GLU A 232 47.23 -15.04 -0.76
N ALA A 233 46.33 -14.81 0.21
CA ALA A 233 45.23 -15.69 0.54
C ALA A 233 43.96 -15.42 -0.27
N VAL A 234 43.93 -14.35 -1.09
CA VAL A 234 42.79 -13.98 -1.94
C VAL A 234 43.03 -14.43 -3.37
N ALA A 235 42.36 -15.50 -3.80
CA ALA A 235 42.47 -16.05 -5.14
C ALA A 235 41.25 -15.67 -6.01
N PRO A 236 41.44 -15.17 -7.25
CA PRO A 236 40.32 -14.97 -8.19
C PRO A 236 39.67 -16.31 -8.53
N LYS A 237 38.34 -16.28 -8.67
CA LYS A 237 37.51 -17.44 -9.05
C LYS A 237 37.23 -17.46 -10.55
N ASP A 238 37.02 -16.29 -11.14
CA ASP A 238 36.86 -16.12 -12.59
C ASP A 238 38.22 -15.90 -13.25
N ALA A 239 38.43 -16.45 -14.45
CA ALA A 239 39.73 -16.43 -15.12
C ALA A 239 40.23 -15.02 -15.49
N GLU A 240 39.31 -14.14 -15.89
CA GLU A 240 39.57 -12.74 -16.29
C GLU A 240 38.42 -11.85 -15.78
N PRO A 241 38.66 -10.55 -15.52
CA PRO A 241 37.66 -9.64 -14.97
C PRO A 241 36.67 -9.12 -16.04
N GLU A 242 35.40 -8.97 -15.65
CA GLU A 242 34.28 -8.57 -16.52
C GLU A 242 34.21 -7.04 -16.75
N GLY A 243 34.30 -6.63 -18.01
CA GLY A 243 33.96 -5.29 -18.50
C GLY A 243 34.87 -4.15 -18.04
N SER A 244 34.45 -2.93 -18.35
CA SER A 244 35.08 -1.66 -17.90
C SER A 244 35.21 -1.57 -16.37
N GLN A 245 34.23 -2.11 -15.65
CA GLN A 245 34.22 -2.19 -14.18
C GLN A 245 35.19 -3.25 -13.63
N ARG A 246 35.82 -4.08 -14.47
CA ARG A 246 36.74 -5.15 -14.06
C ARG A 246 36.16 -6.04 -12.95
N ARG A 247 34.86 -6.36 -13.04
CA ARG A 247 34.12 -7.11 -12.02
C ARG A 247 34.62 -8.55 -11.95
N GLN A 248 34.97 -9.04 -10.77
CA GLN A 248 35.53 -10.38 -10.60
C GLN A 248 35.16 -10.96 -9.23
N GLN A 249 34.84 -12.26 -9.19
CA GLN A 249 34.62 -13.03 -7.97
C GLN A 249 35.96 -13.53 -7.40
N PHE A 250 36.03 -13.58 -6.08
CA PHE A 250 37.20 -14.02 -5.31
C PHE A 250 36.83 -15.07 -4.27
N THR A 251 37.82 -15.88 -3.90
CA THR A 251 37.77 -16.83 -2.79
C THR A 251 38.90 -16.52 -1.83
N ALA A 252 38.61 -16.53 -0.53
CA ALA A 252 39.62 -16.29 0.51
C ALA A 252 39.24 -16.96 1.84
N PRO A 253 40.22 -17.39 2.66
CA PRO A 253 39.96 -17.93 4.00
C PRO A 253 39.19 -16.94 4.88
N GLY A 254 38.10 -17.38 5.49
CA GLY A 254 37.26 -16.52 6.33
C GLY A 254 36.15 -15.77 5.57
N LEU A 255 36.06 -15.88 4.24
CA LEU A 255 34.91 -15.39 3.47
C LEU A 255 34.07 -16.57 2.95
N ASN A 256 32.76 -16.36 2.83
CA ASN A 256 31.86 -17.29 2.12
C ASN A 256 31.81 -16.96 0.62
N GLU A 257 31.74 -15.68 0.30
CA GLU A 257 31.85 -15.14 -1.05
C GLU A 257 32.49 -13.74 -1.01
N ALA A 258 33.09 -13.34 -2.13
CA ALA A 258 33.59 -12.00 -2.37
C ALA A 258 33.47 -11.65 -3.86
N THR A 259 33.04 -10.44 -4.18
CA THR A 259 33.08 -9.85 -5.53
C THR A 259 33.64 -8.45 -5.41
N ALA A 260 34.61 -8.10 -6.26
CA ALA A 260 35.11 -6.73 -6.38
C ALA A 260 34.82 -6.19 -7.79
N LYS A 261 34.48 -4.91 -7.88
CA LYS A 261 34.39 -4.15 -9.13
C LYS A 261 34.86 -2.72 -8.93
N LEU A 262 35.33 -2.05 -9.97
CA LEU A 262 35.59 -0.62 -9.94
C LEU A 262 34.28 0.18 -9.89
N VAL A 263 34.29 1.26 -9.11
CA VAL A 263 33.25 2.28 -9.01
C VAL A 263 33.90 3.65 -8.84
N TRP A 264 33.26 4.69 -9.37
CA TRP A 264 33.64 6.08 -9.08
C TRP A 264 32.89 6.58 -7.85
N LEU A 265 33.59 6.86 -6.76
CA LEU A 265 33.01 7.40 -5.53
C LEU A 265 33.05 8.94 -5.54
N PRO A 266 31.91 9.65 -5.51
CA PRO A 266 31.91 11.10 -5.29
C PRO A 266 32.35 11.42 -3.86
N MET A 267 33.42 12.20 -3.74
CA MET A 267 33.91 12.74 -2.46
C MET A 267 33.39 14.15 -2.22
N ASP A 268 33.25 14.93 -3.29
CA ASP A 268 32.51 16.18 -3.35
C ASP A 268 32.00 16.40 -4.79
N GLY A 269 31.15 17.41 -5.02
CA GLY A 269 30.58 17.71 -6.35
C GLY A 269 31.57 18.05 -7.47
N THR A 270 32.87 18.14 -7.15
CA THR A 270 33.99 18.42 -8.05
C THR A 270 35.15 17.43 -7.91
N THR A 271 35.02 16.34 -7.14
CA THR A 271 36.09 15.36 -6.91
C THR A 271 35.53 13.93 -6.83
N LEU A 272 35.94 13.08 -7.77
CA LEU A 272 35.74 11.63 -7.71
C LEU A 272 37.00 10.94 -7.18
N ARG A 273 36.84 9.77 -6.53
CA ARG A 273 37.92 8.78 -6.35
C ARG A 273 37.55 7.49 -7.07
N LEU A 274 38.56 6.80 -7.61
CA LEU A 274 38.38 5.44 -8.07
C LEU A 274 38.42 4.50 -6.85
N CYS A 275 37.38 3.71 -6.66
CA CYS A 275 37.29 2.73 -5.58
C CYS A 275 36.98 1.34 -6.13
N TRP A 276 37.37 0.31 -5.40
CA TRP A 276 36.81 -1.03 -5.50
C TRP A 276 35.56 -1.10 -4.62
N ASP A 277 34.40 -1.29 -5.23
CA ASP A 277 33.18 -1.76 -4.57
C ASP A 277 33.35 -3.26 -4.31
N VAL A 278 33.63 -3.61 -3.05
CA VAL A 278 33.80 -4.99 -2.58
C VAL A 278 32.54 -5.41 -1.84
N LEU A 279 31.78 -6.31 -2.45
CA LEU A 279 30.72 -7.06 -1.76
C LEU A 279 31.34 -8.36 -1.21
N LEU A 280 31.27 -8.59 0.09
CA LEU A 280 31.77 -9.80 0.73
C LEU A 280 30.83 -10.34 1.80
N VAL A 281 30.93 -11.63 2.11
CA VAL A 281 30.26 -12.26 3.25
C VAL A 281 31.30 -12.82 4.20
N SER A 282 31.35 -12.28 5.41
CA SER A 282 32.25 -12.75 6.48
C SER A 282 31.75 -14.10 7.01
N ARG A 283 32.58 -15.15 6.89
CA ARG A 283 32.27 -16.47 7.47
C ARG A 283 32.30 -16.43 8.99
N SER A 284 33.15 -15.59 9.59
CA SER A 284 33.23 -15.51 11.05
C SER A 284 32.19 -14.59 11.71
N ARG A 285 31.41 -13.83 10.92
CA ARG A 285 30.31 -12.97 11.39
C ARG A 285 28.92 -13.40 10.87
N GLY A 286 28.85 -14.14 9.76
CA GLY A 286 27.59 -14.48 9.07
C GLY A 286 27.03 -13.36 8.18
N GLU A 287 27.53 -12.15 8.34
CA GLU A 287 27.04 -10.93 7.71
C GLU A 287 27.66 -10.64 6.33
N MET A 288 26.86 -10.05 5.45
CA MET A 288 27.27 -9.47 4.18
C MET A 288 27.60 -7.98 4.35
N PHE A 289 28.65 -7.50 3.67
CA PHE A 289 29.06 -6.09 3.65
C PHE A 289 29.37 -5.62 2.24
N THR A 290 28.95 -4.38 1.92
CA THR A 290 29.59 -3.54 0.90
C THR A 290 30.69 -2.73 1.57
N VAL A 291 31.92 -2.78 1.05
CA VAL A 291 33.04 -1.93 1.47
C VAL A 291 33.65 -1.26 0.24
N LEU A 292 33.71 0.07 0.23
CA LEU A 292 34.40 0.82 -0.81
C LEU A 292 35.86 1.05 -0.41
N VAL A 293 36.79 0.48 -1.17
CA VAL A 293 38.24 0.58 -0.94
C VAL A 293 38.89 1.44 -2.02
N ASP A 294 39.52 2.55 -1.63
CA ASP A 294 40.26 3.46 -2.50
C ASP A 294 41.31 2.70 -3.34
N ALA A 295 41.21 2.80 -4.67
CA ALA A 295 41.99 1.99 -5.61
C ALA A 295 43.45 2.45 -5.78
N GLN A 296 43.85 3.56 -5.15
CA GLN A 296 45.22 4.09 -5.16
C GLN A 296 45.92 3.91 -3.80
N THR A 297 45.20 4.03 -2.69
CA THR A 297 45.76 4.02 -1.32
C THR A 297 45.43 2.76 -0.53
N GLY A 298 44.35 2.04 -0.89
CA GLY A 298 43.86 0.87 -0.17
C GLY A 298 43.02 1.20 1.07
N GLU A 299 42.71 2.48 1.29
CA GLU A 299 41.86 2.93 2.40
C GLU A 299 40.39 2.50 2.19
N ALA A 300 39.79 1.87 3.21
CA ALA A 300 38.33 1.72 3.25
C ALA A 300 37.66 3.08 3.54
N VAL A 301 36.85 3.57 2.61
CA VAL A 301 36.20 4.89 2.63
C VAL A 301 34.76 4.82 3.13
N VAL A 302 34.04 3.75 2.74
CA VAL A 302 32.63 3.50 3.12
C VAL A 302 32.48 2.01 3.50
N ARG A 303 31.70 1.71 4.53
CA ARG A 303 31.21 0.36 4.87
C ARG A 303 29.71 0.39 5.13
N ILE A 304 28.99 -0.54 4.52
CA ILE A 304 27.54 -0.75 4.68
C ILE A 304 27.29 -2.25 4.91
N CYS A 305 26.76 -2.63 6.07
CA CYS A 305 26.21 -3.96 6.30
C CYS A 305 24.97 -4.17 5.40
N ARG A 306 24.85 -5.36 4.81
CA ARG A 306 23.75 -5.77 3.92
C ARG A 306 22.89 -6.89 4.50
N THR A 307 23.26 -7.41 5.67
CA THR A 307 22.48 -8.41 6.41
C THR A 307 21.72 -7.72 7.53
N ALA A 308 20.40 -7.82 7.50
CA ALA A 308 19.54 -7.54 8.65
C ALA A 308 18.99 -8.87 9.18
N TYR A 309 18.84 -8.98 10.50
CA TYR A 309 18.12 -10.05 11.18
C TYR A 309 17.03 -9.39 12.03
N ALA A 310 15.82 -9.97 12.02
CA ALA A 310 14.64 -9.35 12.64
C ALA A 310 13.68 -10.43 13.20
N THR A 311 14.11 -11.08 14.28
CA THR A 311 13.31 -12.03 15.06
C THR A 311 12.24 -11.32 15.92
N PRO A 312 11.04 -11.92 16.10
CA PRO A 312 9.96 -11.30 16.88
C PRO A 312 10.30 -11.07 18.36
N ALA A 313 9.70 -10.02 18.94
CA ALA A 313 9.63 -9.76 20.37
C ALA A 313 8.18 -9.82 20.87
N SER A 314 7.99 -10.09 22.16
CA SER A 314 6.65 -10.17 22.78
C SER A 314 6.46 -9.08 23.83
N TYR A 315 5.44 -8.24 23.70
CA TYR A 315 5.17 -7.11 24.59
C TYR A 315 3.81 -7.30 25.29
N ARG A 316 3.75 -7.19 26.64
CA ARG A 316 2.46 -7.18 27.35
C ARG A 316 1.92 -5.75 27.49
N VAL A 317 0.93 -5.41 26.68
CA VAL A 317 0.46 -4.03 26.46
C VAL A 317 -1.06 -3.97 26.25
N PHE A 318 -1.61 -2.77 26.37
CA PHE A 318 -2.91 -2.41 25.81
C PHE A 318 -2.73 -2.04 24.31
N THR A 319 -3.72 -2.37 23.49
CA THR A 319 -3.62 -2.29 22.01
C THR A 319 -4.70 -1.41 21.37
N SER A 320 -5.48 -0.69 22.18
CA SER A 320 -6.53 0.26 21.80
C SER A 320 -6.71 1.27 22.96
N ASP A 321 -7.78 2.05 22.98
CA ASP A 321 -8.28 2.78 24.15
C ASP A 321 -8.20 1.91 25.42
N SER A 322 -7.58 2.45 26.48
CA SER A 322 -7.19 1.72 27.70
C SER A 322 -6.61 2.66 28.77
N PRO A 323 -6.44 2.19 30.02
CA PRO A 323 -6.82 0.89 30.59
C PRO A 323 -8.34 0.65 30.76
N THR A 324 -9.18 1.66 30.51
CA THR A 324 -10.63 1.65 30.77
C THR A 324 -11.45 2.01 29.52
N PRO A 325 -11.42 1.19 28.43
CA PRO A 325 -11.97 1.54 27.13
C PRO A 325 -13.45 1.95 27.16
N PHE A 326 -13.73 3.14 26.62
CA PHE A 326 -15.06 3.71 26.45
C PHE A 326 -15.12 4.93 25.51
N SER A 327 -14.29 5.00 24.46
CA SER A 327 -14.50 5.86 23.30
C SER A 327 -15.31 5.10 22.23
N PRO A 328 -16.42 5.65 21.66
CA PRO A 328 -17.13 6.86 22.05
C PRO A 328 -17.82 6.74 23.42
N GLY A 329 -17.72 7.81 24.21
CA GLY A 329 -18.20 7.89 25.58
C GLY A 329 -19.66 8.26 25.73
N TRP A 330 -19.99 8.80 26.92
CA TRP A 330 -21.38 9.04 27.31
C TRP A 330 -22.06 10.08 26.39
N SER A 331 -23.34 9.86 26.06
CA SER A 331 -24.11 10.82 25.25
C SER A 331 -24.54 12.09 26.01
N THR A 332 -24.33 12.14 27.32
CA THR A 332 -24.58 13.25 28.24
C THR A 332 -23.57 13.20 29.40
N PRO A 333 -23.23 14.33 30.06
CA PRO A 333 -22.28 14.34 31.17
C PRO A 333 -22.61 13.31 32.25
N ASN A 334 -21.67 12.40 32.51
CA ASN A 334 -21.77 11.32 33.48
C ASN A 334 -20.40 11.06 34.10
N THR A 335 -20.36 10.79 35.40
CA THR A 335 -19.15 10.63 36.22
C THR A 335 -18.72 9.17 36.41
N ASN A 336 -19.49 8.23 35.84
CA ASN A 336 -19.20 6.79 35.90
C ASN A 336 -17.91 6.45 35.15
N GLN A 337 -16.98 5.78 35.84
CA GLN A 337 -15.80 5.18 35.23
C GLN A 337 -16.14 3.84 34.55
N PRO A 338 -15.59 3.55 33.36
CA PRO A 338 -15.59 2.22 32.76
C PRO A 338 -14.77 1.22 33.57
N ALA A 339 -14.94 -0.07 33.30
CA ALA A 339 -14.16 -1.12 33.94
C ALA A 339 -12.76 -1.24 33.31
N GLN A 340 -11.75 -1.61 34.10
CA GLN A 340 -10.41 -1.89 33.59
C GLN A 340 -10.40 -3.20 32.77
N VAL A 341 -9.71 -3.19 31.63
CA VAL A 341 -9.47 -4.39 30.81
C VAL A 341 -8.09 -5.01 31.08
N ALA A 342 -7.82 -6.18 30.49
CA ALA A 342 -6.53 -6.87 30.63
C ALA A 342 -5.61 -6.58 29.43
N ARG A 343 -4.29 -6.47 29.70
CA ARG A 343 -3.26 -6.33 28.65
C ARG A 343 -3.04 -7.63 27.87
N SER A 344 -3.03 -7.51 26.55
CA SER A 344 -2.65 -8.55 25.59
C SER A 344 -1.14 -8.78 25.60
N LEU A 345 -0.69 -10.00 25.31
CA LEU A 345 0.72 -10.30 24.99
C LEU A 345 0.86 -10.38 23.47
N VAL A 346 1.25 -9.28 22.83
CA VAL A 346 1.39 -9.20 21.38
C VAL A 346 2.80 -9.65 20.99
N THR A 347 2.95 -10.46 19.94
CA THR A 347 4.26 -10.91 19.45
C THR A 347 4.44 -10.51 18.00
N LEU A 348 5.46 -9.69 17.71
CA LEU A 348 5.70 -9.12 16.39
C LEU A 348 7.18 -8.74 16.20
N THR A 349 7.57 -8.54 14.94
CA THR A 349 8.84 -7.89 14.57
C THR A 349 8.61 -6.38 14.40
N SER A 350 7.62 -6.02 13.58
CA SER A 350 7.10 -4.66 13.37
C SER A 350 5.58 -4.73 13.08
N ILE A 351 4.93 -3.59 12.82
CA ILE A 351 3.62 -3.56 12.12
C ILE A 351 3.83 -3.45 10.61
N SER A 352 4.88 -2.75 10.17
CA SER A 352 5.28 -2.63 8.76
C SER A 352 6.78 -2.85 8.61
N ASP A 353 7.18 -4.01 8.08
CA ASP A 353 8.60 -4.36 7.89
C ASP A 353 9.30 -3.45 6.84
N PHE A 354 8.52 -2.63 6.13
CA PHE A 354 9.06 -1.55 5.30
C PHE A 354 9.38 -0.29 6.13
N ALA A 355 8.51 0.09 7.07
CA ALA A 355 8.74 1.21 7.99
C ALA A 355 9.85 0.91 9.01
N SER A 356 9.85 -0.30 9.56
CA SER A 356 10.81 -0.74 10.59
C SER A 356 11.58 -2.02 10.16
N PRO A 357 12.55 -1.93 9.22
CA PRO A 357 13.22 -3.10 8.61
C PRO A 357 14.03 -4.00 9.54
N ASN A 358 14.47 -3.48 10.70
CA ASN A 358 15.17 -4.26 11.73
C ASN A 358 14.20 -4.83 12.79
N GLY A 359 12.89 -4.64 12.59
CA GLY A 359 11.90 -4.66 13.66
C GLY A 359 12.01 -3.45 14.59
N TRP A 360 11.12 -3.41 15.58
CA TRP A 360 11.09 -2.34 16.59
C TRP A 360 12.30 -2.38 17.55
N ILE A 361 12.93 -3.54 17.76
CA ILE A 361 14.24 -3.66 18.41
C ILE A 361 15.15 -4.57 17.57
N ASN A 362 16.41 -4.18 17.38
CA ASN A 362 17.38 -4.93 16.58
C ASN A 362 17.61 -6.36 17.14
N ASP A 363 18.13 -7.27 16.31
CA ASP A 363 18.39 -8.64 16.75
C ASP A 363 19.49 -8.78 17.80
N GLY A 364 19.24 -9.68 18.76
CA GLY A 364 20.04 -9.80 19.99
C GLY A 364 19.73 -8.74 21.06
N VAL A 365 19.02 -7.65 20.73
CA VAL A 365 18.56 -6.67 21.71
C VAL A 365 17.39 -7.24 22.52
N SER A 366 17.27 -6.83 23.79
CA SER A 366 16.17 -7.21 24.68
C SER A 366 15.84 -6.12 25.69
N ASN A 367 16.11 -4.86 25.35
CA ASN A 367 15.64 -3.67 26.08
C ASN A 367 14.77 -2.78 25.17
N THR A 368 14.21 -1.70 25.71
CA THR A 368 13.30 -0.77 25.01
C THR A 368 14.02 0.30 24.16
N ILE A 369 15.06 -0.11 23.43
CA ILE A 369 15.76 0.74 22.44
C ILE A 369 15.52 0.17 21.03
N GLY A 370 14.94 0.98 20.16
CA GLY A 370 14.67 0.67 18.76
C GLY A 370 15.37 1.58 17.78
N ASN A 371 15.08 1.42 16.49
CA ASN A 371 15.47 2.43 15.50
C ASN A 371 14.62 3.71 15.66
N ASN A 372 13.38 3.58 16.11
CA ASN A 372 12.33 4.60 16.02
C ASN A 372 12.17 5.39 17.35
N VAL A 373 12.50 4.75 18.48
CA VAL A 373 12.33 5.29 19.84
C VAL A 373 13.31 4.62 20.81
N ASP A 374 13.83 5.40 21.75
CA ASP A 374 14.44 4.93 23.00
C ASP A 374 13.50 5.30 24.14
N ALA A 375 12.85 4.30 24.74
CA ALA A 375 11.90 4.50 25.85
C ALA A 375 12.51 4.09 27.18
N HIS A 376 12.41 4.98 28.17
CA HIS A 376 13.06 4.87 29.47
C HIS A 376 12.29 5.63 30.56
N LEU A 377 12.84 5.72 31.77
CA LEU A 377 12.35 6.61 32.83
C LEU A 377 13.27 7.84 32.93
N ASP A 378 12.68 8.97 33.30
CA ASP A 378 13.36 10.19 33.78
C ASP A 378 12.67 10.63 35.08
N TRP A 379 12.98 9.96 36.20
CA TRP A 379 12.23 10.16 37.44
C TRP A 379 12.55 11.48 38.17
N ASP A 380 13.70 12.12 37.91
CA ASP A 380 14.09 13.40 38.52
C ASP A 380 14.01 14.62 37.59
N ASN A 381 13.64 14.43 36.31
CA ASN A 381 13.44 15.46 35.28
C ASN A 381 14.75 16.24 34.99
N ASP A 382 15.87 15.51 34.86
CA ASP A 382 17.16 16.08 34.42
C ASP A 382 17.37 15.99 32.90
N ASN A 383 16.44 15.35 32.18
CA ASN A 383 16.45 15.06 30.75
C ASN A 383 17.49 13.98 30.34
N VAL A 384 17.90 13.11 31.26
CA VAL A 384 18.77 11.96 31.02
C VAL A 384 18.13 10.66 31.51
N ALA A 385 18.18 9.63 30.67
CA ALA A 385 17.62 8.32 30.99
C ALA A 385 18.20 7.69 32.26
N ASP A 386 17.32 7.37 33.22
CA ASP A 386 17.68 6.82 34.53
C ASP A 386 18.61 5.57 34.45
N PRO A 387 19.58 5.39 35.36
CA PRO A 387 20.49 4.24 35.37
C PRO A 387 19.78 2.88 35.49
N GLY A 388 19.53 2.24 34.34
CA GLY A 388 18.89 0.91 34.25
C GLY A 388 17.37 0.95 34.07
N SER A 389 16.79 2.10 33.74
CA SER A 389 15.33 2.28 33.57
C SER A 389 14.71 1.62 32.34
N ARG A 390 15.52 1.19 31.37
CA ARG A 390 15.10 0.47 30.16
C ARG A 390 14.83 -1.00 30.49
N PRO A 391 13.57 -1.50 30.51
CA PRO A 391 13.26 -2.83 31.01
C PRO A 391 13.85 -3.93 30.12
N ILE A 392 14.45 -4.96 30.74
CA ILE A 392 15.08 -6.07 30.00
C ILE A 392 14.11 -7.25 29.90
N GLY A 393 13.62 -7.54 28.70
CA GLY A 393 12.77 -8.68 28.39
C GLY A 393 13.53 -10.01 28.44
N THR A 394 12.93 -11.06 28.99
CA THR A 394 13.55 -12.40 29.03
C THR A 394 13.34 -13.08 27.68
N ASN A 395 14.42 -13.35 26.94
CA ASN A 395 14.35 -13.87 25.56
C ASN A 395 13.43 -13.01 24.65
N ARG A 396 13.58 -11.67 24.70
CA ARG A 396 12.69 -10.69 24.03
C ARG A 396 11.22 -10.70 24.47
N VAL A 397 10.89 -11.34 25.59
CA VAL A 397 9.55 -11.30 26.21
C VAL A 397 9.52 -10.24 27.31
N PHE A 398 8.85 -9.12 27.02
CA PHE A 398 8.60 -7.97 27.89
C PHE A 398 7.25 -8.14 28.62
N ASP A 399 7.14 -9.21 29.41
CA ASP A 399 5.94 -9.54 30.20
C ASP A 399 6.11 -9.09 31.66
N PHE A 400 5.93 -7.79 31.89
CA PHE A 400 6.01 -7.18 33.23
C PHE A 400 4.62 -7.05 33.88
N PRO A 401 4.51 -7.25 35.21
CA PRO A 401 3.24 -7.08 35.92
C PRO A 401 2.78 -5.62 35.93
N LEU A 402 1.46 -5.42 36.01
CA LEU A 402 0.82 -4.12 36.19
C LEU A 402 -0.26 -4.28 37.26
N ASN A 403 -0.33 -3.35 38.19
CA ASN A 403 -1.42 -3.28 39.16
C ASN A 403 -1.76 -1.81 39.46
N LEU A 404 -2.76 -1.28 38.75
CA LEU A 404 -3.25 0.10 38.86
C LEU A 404 -3.90 0.43 40.22
N THR A 405 -3.88 -0.49 41.20
CA THR A 405 -4.24 -0.21 42.61
C THR A 405 -3.03 0.09 43.50
N GLN A 406 -1.83 0.23 42.92
CA GLN A 406 -0.58 0.57 43.60
C GLN A 406 0.03 1.85 43.00
N GLU A 407 1.00 2.45 43.69
CA GLU A 407 1.71 3.64 43.20
C GLU A 407 2.42 3.37 41.85
N PRO A 408 2.44 4.34 40.91
CA PRO A 408 3.04 4.15 39.57
C PRO A 408 4.47 3.61 39.56
N SER A 409 5.30 4.02 40.52
CA SER A 409 6.68 3.55 40.70
C SER A 409 6.81 2.03 40.98
N THR A 410 5.70 1.32 41.19
CA THR A 410 5.68 -0.14 41.41
C THR A 410 5.51 -0.95 40.12
N TYR A 411 5.17 -0.32 38.99
CA TYR A 411 4.92 -0.98 37.71
C TYR A 411 5.57 -0.26 36.50
N SER A 412 6.58 0.57 36.73
CA SER A 412 7.28 1.38 35.73
C SER A 412 7.78 0.59 34.52
N ASN A 413 8.21 -0.68 34.69
CA ASN A 413 8.59 -1.53 33.56
C ASN A 413 7.42 -1.82 32.59
N ALA A 414 6.18 -1.80 33.07
CA ALA A 414 5.00 -1.92 32.22
C ALA A 414 4.63 -0.58 31.54
N ALA A 415 4.91 0.55 32.20
CA ALA A 415 4.72 1.90 31.64
C ALA A 415 5.69 2.13 30.45
N VAL A 416 6.99 1.94 30.66
CA VAL A 416 8.01 2.10 29.59
C VAL A 416 7.73 1.16 28.40
N VAL A 417 7.27 -0.07 28.64
CA VAL A 417 6.91 -1.01 27.56
C VAL A 417 5.62 -0.62 26.83
N GLN A 418 4.67 0.02 27.51
CA GLN A 418 3.48 0.60 26.88
C GLN A 418 3.85 1.82 26.01
N LEU A 419 4.66 2.73 26.55
CA LEU A 419 5.14 3.91 25.84
C LEU A 419 5.97 3.54 24.60
N PHE A 420 6.86 2.55 24.75
CA PHE A 420 7.63 1.97 23.65
C PHE A 420 6.72 1.39 22.55
N TYR A 421 5.73 0.58 22.92
CA TYR A 421 4.77 0.01 21.97
C TYR A 421 3.99 1.09 21.21
N LEU A 422 3.49 2.12 21.91
CA LEU A 422 2.69 3.19 21.31
C LEU A 422 3.52 4.08 20.38
N ASN A 423 4.77 4.40 20.73
CA ASN A 423 5.67 5.17 19.86
C ASN A 423 6.01 4.42 18.55
N ASN A 424 6.28 3.10 18.62
CA ASN A 424 6.53 2.30 17.42
C ASN A 424 5.26 2.03 16.60
N PHE A 425 4.10 1.83 17.25
CA PHE A 425 2.80 1.75 16.59
C PHE A 425 2.53 3.03 15.78
N MET A 426 2.75 4.19 16.40
CA MET A 426 2.54 5.49 15.76
C MET A 426 3.53 5.73 14.62
N HIS A 427 4.80 5.39 14.81
CA HIS A 427 5.80 5.41 13.74
C HIS A 427 5.32 4.64 12.50
N ASP A 428 5.04 3.35 12.64
CA ASP A 428 4.67 2.49 11.51
C ASP A 428 3.35 2.96 10.85
N LYS A 429 2.38 3.45 11.66
CA LYS A 429 1.11 3.98 11.14
C LYS A 429 1.24 5.31 10.40
N LEU A 430 2.11 6.21 10.84
CA LEU A 430 2.39 7.45 10.13
C LEU A 430 3.25 7.23 8.88
N TYR A 431 4.12 6.21 8.90
CA TYR A 431 4.89 5.78 7.72
C TYR A 431 3.96 5.34 6.57
N ASP A 432 2.92 4.55 6.87
CA ASP A 432 1.88 4.16 5.91
C ASP A 432 1.14 5.39 5.29
N LEU A 433 1.03 6.49 6.05
CA LEU A 433 0.46 7.78 5.59
C LEU A 433 1.50 8.69 4.88
N GLY A 434 2.72 8.21 4.68
CA GLY A 434 3.81 8.90 4.00
C GLY A 434 4.64 9.85 4.87
N PHE A 435 4.59 9.73 6.20
CA PHE A 435 5.61 10.31 7.10
C PHE A 435 6.84 9.41 7.13
N THR A 436 7.59 9.46 6.02
CA THR A 436 8.79 8.66 5.77
C THR A 436 10.06 9.45 6.14
N GLU A 437 11.22 8.83 5.98
CA GLU A 437 12.51 9.47 6.24
C GLU A 437 12.71 10.74 5.40
N ALA A 438 12.28 10.72 4.14
CA ALA A 438 12.32 11.89 3.26
C ALA A 438 11.35 13.02 3.65
N ALA A 439 10.41 12.76 4.58
CA ALA A 439 9.49 13.74 5.15
C ALA A 439 9.90 14.16 6.58
N GLY A 440 11.08 13.76 7.06
CA GLY A 440 11.58 14.06 8.39
C GLY A 440 10.83 13.33 9.50
N ASN A 441 10.67 12.01 9.39
CA ASN A 441 10.21 11.15 10.49
C ASN A 441 11.30 10.97 11.57
N PHE A 442 11.12 10.03 12.50
CA PHE A 442 11.96 9.89 13.70
C PHE A 442 12.69 8.55 13.72
N GLN A 443 13.96 8.53 13.31
CA GLN A 443 14.75 7.30 13.11
C GLN A 443 16.24 7.50 13.46
N THR A 444 16.85 6.51 14.12
CA THR A 444 18.29 6.49 14.40
C THR A 444 19.09 6.34 13.11
N THR A 445 18.60 5.52 12.17
CA THR A 445 19.09 5.54 10.79
C THR A 445 17.95 5.48 9.77
N ASN A 446 18.14 6.19 8.67
CA ASN A 446 17.17 6.30 7.58
C ASN A 446 17.46 5.32 6.45
N PHE A 447 18.39 4.37 6.65
CA PHE A 447 18.78 3.34 5.69
C PHE A 447 19.19 3.86 4.29
N GLY A 448 19.55 5.16 4.20
CA GLY A 448 19.83 5.86 2.94
C GLY A 448 18.61 6.29 2.12
N ARG A 449 17.41 6.30 2.71
CA ARG A 449 16.12 6.57 2.02
C ARG A 449 15.78 8.07 1.89
N GLY A 450 16.20 8.90 2.84
CA GLY A 450 15.87 10.33 2.90
C GLY A 450 16.25 10.96 4.23
N GLY A 451 15.91 12.24 4.41
CA GLY A 451 16.05 12.98 5.68
C GLY A 451 17.48 13.05 6.23
N LEU A 452 17.57 13.20 7.54
CA LEU A 452 18.80 13.19 8.34
C LEU A 452 18.69 12.15 9.47
N ASP A 453 19.62 11.20 9.51
CA ASP A 453 19.72 10.16 10.55
C ASP A 453 19.92 10.75 11.97
N ASN A 454 19.67 9.92 12.99
CA ASN A 454 19.94 10.12 14.44
C ASN A 454 18.87 10.92 15.21
N ASP A 455 17.58 10.71 14.91
CA ASP A 455 16.48 11.40 15.59
C ASP A 455 15.32 10.53 16.08
N ALA A 456 15.62 9.29 16.48
CA ALA A 456 14.70 8.45 17.24
C ALA A 456 14.16 9.17 18.49
N VAL A 457 12.85 9.02 18.74
CA VAL A 457 12.17 9.68 19.87
C VAL A 457 12.81 9.28 21.19
N GLN A 458 13.16 10.25 22.03
CA GLN A 458 13.44 9.99 23.45
C GLN A 458 12.09 10.01 24.18
N ALA A 459 11.70 8.88 24.77
CA ALA A 459 10.37 8.71 25.35
C ALA A 459 10.47 8.45 26.85
N ASP A 460 10.22 9.52 27.62
CA ASP A 460 10.41 9.60 29.07
C ASP A 460 9.11 9.23 29.79
N ALA A 461 9.06 8.01 30.32
CA ALA A 461 7.92 7.47 31.04
C ALA A 461 7.97 7.85 32.53
N GLN A 462 6.81 8.07 33.14
CA GLN A 462 6.64 8.49 34.55
C GLN A 462 7.51 9.70 34.94
N ASP A 463 7.67 10.66 34.02
CA ASP A 463 8.61 11.76 34.16
C ASP A 463 8.38 12.59 35.44
N GLY A 464 9.47 12.88 36.14
CA GLY A 464 9.50 13.82 37.25
C GLY A 464 8.76 13.33 38.51
N ILE A 465 8.47 12.03 38.64
CA ILE A 465 7.79 11.43 39.80
C ILE A 465 8.43 11.78 41.16
N LEU A 466 9.74 12.06 41.19
CA LEU A 466 10.49 12.46 42.40
C LEU A 466 10.42 13.97 42.68
N VAL A 467 10.18 14.81 41.67
CA VAL A 467 10.11 16.28 41.80
C VAL A 467 8.68 16.80 41.89
N GLY A 468 7.67 16.08 41.40
CA GLY A 468 6.27 16.46 41.55
C GLY A 468 5.27 15.64 40.72
N ARG A 469 4.24 16.35 40.22
CA ARG A 469 3.18 15.85 39.34
C ARG A 469 2.78 16.96 38.38
N ALA A 470 3.04 16.80 37.09
CA ALA A 470 2.75 17.85 36.11
C ALA A 470 1.26 17.94 35.75
N ASN A 471 0.51 16.82 35.80
CA ASN A 471 -0.85 16.72 35.25
C ASN A 471 -0.89 17.17 33.77
N ASN A 472 0.01 16.61 32.96
CA ASN A 472 0.14 16.93 31.55
C ASN A 472 0.84 15.79 30.77
N ALA A 473 1.14 16.03 29.49
CA ALA A 473 2.29 15.45 28.79
C ALA A 473 2.92 16.58 27.93
N ASN A 474 4.04 16.33 27.23
CA ASN A 474 4.47 17.21 26.12
C ASN A 474 5.36 16.47 25.09
N PHE A 475 5.47 17.03 23.89
CA PHE A 475 6.41 16.59 22.86
C PHE A 475 7.24 17.76 22.28
N SER A 476 8.53 17.77 22.58
CA SER A 476 9.49 18.77 22.09
C SER A 476 10.11 18.34 20.77
N THR A 477 9.77 19.03 19.68
CA THR A 477 10.23 18.70 18.31
C THR A 477 11.29 19.68 17.80
N PRO A 478 12.58 19.27 17.70
CA PRO A 478 13.59 19.99 16.93
C PRO A 478 13.48 19.65 15.42
N GLY A 479 14.35 20.27 14.62
CA GLY A 479 14.49 19.95 13.19
C GLY A 479 14.93 18.50 12.92
N ASP A 480 14.87 18.11 11.65
CA ASP A 480 15.32 16.81 11.12
C ASP A 480 16.75 16.45 11.55
N GLY A 481 17.01 15.19 11.92
CA GLY A 481 18.32 14.75 12.39
C GLY A 481 18.72 15.28 13.78
N SER A 482 17.74 15.62 14.62
CA SER A 482 17.92 15.84 16.06
C SER A 482 16.79 15.16 16.84
N PRO A 483 17.08 14.35 17.88
CA PRO A 483 16.05 13.60 18.60
C PRO A 483 14.96 14.51 19.19
N PRO A 484 13.66 14.25 18.93
CA PRO A 484 12.59 14.85 19.70
C PRO A 484 12.48 14.16 21.06
N ARG A 485 11.77 14.79 21.99
CA ARG A 485 11.51 14.26 23.33
C ARG A 485 10.01 14.24 23.62
N MET A 486 9.49 13.09 24.01
CA MET A 486 8.14 12.91 24.56
C MET A 486 8.27 12.72 26.08
N GLN A 487 7.63 13.59 26.87
CA GLN A 487 7.60 13.48 28.34
C GLN A 487 6.19 13.13 28.80
N MET A 488 6.03 11.94 29.39
CA MET A 488 4.76 11.44 29.91
C MET A 488 4.73 11.57 31.43
N PHE A 489 3.88 12.47 31.94
CA PHE A 489 3.79 12.76 33.37
C PHE A 489 2.61 12.05 34.05
N LEU A 490 2.72 11.91 35.37
CA LEU A 490 1.63 11.43 36.22
C LEU A 490 0.56 12.49 36.52
N TRP A 491 -0.65 11.99 36.81
CA TRP A 491 -1.88 12.74 37.08
C TRP A 491 -2.37 12.53 38.52
N ASN A 492 -2.83 13.61 39.17
CA ASN A 492 -3.15 13.65 40.60
C ASN A 492 -4.43 12.84 40.93
N GLY A 493 -4.25 11.66 41.52
CA GLY A 493 -5.32 10.79 42.03
C GLY A 493 -6.32 10.27 40.98
N PRO A 494 -7.38 9.54 41.42
CA PRO A 494 -7.72 9.20 42.80
C PRO A 494 -6.86 8.05 43.35
N THR A 495 -6.16 8.29 44.47
CA THR A 495 -5.09 7.46 45.06
C THR A 495 -5.19 5.94 44.78
N PRO A 496 -4.18 5.33 44.14
CA PRO A 496 -2.88 5.90 43.71
C PRO A 496 -3.01 6.96 42.60
N ASP A 497 -1.94 7.67 42.31
CA ASP A 497 -1.91 8.60 41.17
C ASP A 497 -2.08 7.85 39.83
N ILE A 498 -2.69 8.51 38.85
CA ILE A 498 -2.98 7.95 37.53
C ILE A 498 -1.77 8.12 36.62
N ASP A 499 -1.40 7.05 35.93
CA ASP A 499 -0.21 7.00 35.09
C ASP A 499 -0.55 7.32 33.63
N GLY A 500 0.04 8.39 33.11
CA GLY A 500 -0.21 8.90 31.76
C GLY A 500 0.28 7.96 30.65
N ASP A 501 1.29 7.12 30.93
CA ASP A 501 1.89 6.20 29.95
C ASP A 501 0.92 5.14 29.39
N PHE A 502 -0.23 4.94 30.05
CA PHE A 502 -1.27 4.02 29.59
C PHE A 502 -2.44 4.70 28.87
N ASP A 503 -2.52 6.04 28.86
CA ASP A 503 -3.57 6.78 28.14
C ASP A 503 -3.16 6.96 26.66
N ALA A 504 -3.58 6.01 25.82
CA ALA A 504 -3.18 5.94 24.42
C ALA A 504 -3.60 7.18 23.60
N GLU A 505 -4.75 7.80 23.93
CA GLU A 505 -5.20 9.04 23.28
C GLU A 505 -4.23 10.21 23.56
N VAL A 506 -3.58 10.23 24.74
CA VAL A 506 -2.56 11.24 25.09
C VAL A 506 -1.24 10.94 24.37
N VAL A 507 -0.70 9.72 24.44
CA VAL A 507 0.58 9.37 23.81
C VAL A 507 0.57 9.63 22.29
N LEU A 508 -0.54 9.31 21.63
CA LEU A 508 -0.71 9.56 20.19
C LEU A 508 -0.93 11.05 19.86
N HIS A 509 -1.55 11.83 20.76
CA HIS A 509 -1.62 13.28 20.63
C HIS A 509 -0.21 13.89 20.67
N GLU A 510 0.61 13.52 21.66
CA GLU A 510 1.96 14.06 21.82
C GLU A 510 2.84 13.77 20.59
N TYR A 511 2.86 12.52 20.09
CA TYR A 511 3.62 12.17 18.88
C TYR A 511 3.21 13.00 17.64
N THR A 512 1.94 13.41 17.59
CA THR A 512 1.38 14.18 16.47
C THR A 512 1.83 15.65 16.47
N HIS A 513 2.29 16.21 17.61
CA HIS A 513 3.05 17.46 17.58
C HIS A 513 4.37 17.29 16.81
N GLY A 514 5.01 16.12 16.92
CA GLY A 514 6.14 15.72 16.11
C GLY A 514 5.84 15.73 14.61
N LEU A 515 4.82 14.94 14.20
CA LEU A 515 4.32 14.88 12.83
C LEU A 515 4.04 16.27 12.25
N SER A 516 3.20 17.04 12.94
CA SER A 516 2.74 18.35 12.43
C SER A 516 3.86 19.38 12.39
N THR A 517 4.78 19.40 13.35
CA THR A 517 5.94 20.31 13.34
C THR A 517 6.91 19.98 12.21
N ARG A 518 7.18 18.69 11.95
CA ARG A 518 8.06 18.24 10.86
C ARG A 518 7.44 18.46 9.48
N LEU A 519 6.14 18.24 9.31
CA LEU A 519 5.47 18.39 8.00
C LEU A 519 5.08 19.84 7.64
N VAL A 520 4.43 20.59 8.53
CA VAL A 520 3.83 21.89 8.17
C VAL A 520 4.93 22.87 7.76
N GLY A 521 4.82 23.42 6.55
CA GLY A 521 5.81 24.33 5.99
C GLY A 521 7.23 23.77 5.88
N GLY A 522 7.40 22.43 5.86
CA GLY A 522 8.69 21.76 5.75
C GLY A 522 9.59 21.94 6.98
N GLY A 523 9.07 21.66 8.18
CA GLY A 523 9.84 21.67 9.42
C GLY A 523 9.98 23.03 10.11
N VAL A 524 9.37 24.09 9.55
CA VAL A 524 9.49 25.49 10.03
C VAL A 524 8.12 26.09 10.40
N GLY A 525 7.07 25.27 10.45
CA GLY A 525 5.69 25.73 10.27
C GLY A 525 4.93 26.28 11.47
N ILE A 526 5.23 25.87 12.71
CA ILE A 526 4.29 26.02 13.83
C ILE A 526 4.78 27.03 14.88
N SER A 527 4.34 28.29 14.76
CA SER A 527 4.66 29.36 15.72
C SER A 527 3.52 30.38 15.94
N ALA A 528 2.69 30.64 14.93
CA ALA A 528 1.57 31.57 14.99
C ALA A 528 0.39 31.00 15.81
N SER A 529 -0.45 31.88 16.35
CA SER A 529 -1.55 31.51 17.28
C SER A 529 -2.52 30.49 16.66
N GLN A 530 -3.02 30.74 15.45
CA GLN A 530 -3.89 29.76 14.78
C GLN A 530 -3.17 28.45 14.48
N THR A 531 -1.92 28.51 13.99
CA THR A 531 -1.18 27.30 13.62
C THR A 531 -0.85 26.42 14.82
N ARG A 532 -0.48 27.02 15.97
CA ARG A 532 -0.28 26.29 17.23
C ARG A 532 -1.60 25.67 17.71
N GLY A 533 -2.73 26.36 17.52
CA GLY A 533 -4.05 25.78 17.75
C GLY A 533 -4.36 24.59 16.84
N MET A 534 -4.02 24.66 15.55
CA MET A 534 -4.14 23.49 14.67
C MET A 534 -3.21 22.34 15.09
N GLY A 535 -2.03 22.62 15.66
CA GLY A 535 -1.16 21.64 16.32
C GLY A 535 -1.89 20.81 17.37
N GLU A 536 -2.60 21.46 18.30
CA GLU A 536 -3.46 20.82 19.30
C GLU A 536 -4.62 20.03 18.66
N GLY A 537 -5.27 20.63 17.66
CA GLY A 537 -6.41 20.00 16.98
C GLY A 537 -6.04 18.79 16.14
N TRP A 538 -4.86 18.80 15.52
CA TRP A 538 -4.31 17.62 14.85
C TRP A 538 -3.94 16.54 15.87
N GLY A 539 -3.27 16.91 16.98
CA GLY A 539 -2.95 15.95 18.03
C GLY A 539 -4.18 15.21 18.56
N ASP A 540 -5.24 15.95 18.88
CA ASP A 540 -6.51 15.34 19.31
C ASP A 540 -7.11 14.45 18.21
N PHE A 541 -7.13 14.93 16.96
CA PHE A 541 -7.69 14.20 15.83
C PHE A 541 -7.01 12.84 15.59
N TYR A 542 -5.67 12.78 15.54
CA TYR A 542 -4.96 11.50 15.36
C TYR A 542 -5.12 10.60 16.57
N GLY A 543 -5.06 11.16 17.79
CA GLY A 543 -5.20 10.39 19.03
C GLY A 543 -6.51 9.59 19.11
N ILE A 544 -7.63 10.17 18.66
CA ILE A 544 -8.93 9.47 18.64
C ILE A 544 -9.21 8.75 17.31
N ALA A 545 -8.72 9.22 16.16
CA ALA A 545 -8.97 8.60 14.85
C ALA A 545 -8.17 7.30 14.63
N LEU A 546 -7.01 7.15 15.25
CA LEU A 546 -6.20 5.92 15.18
C LEU A 546 -6.69 4.81 16.12
N LEU A 547 -7.50 5.15 17.13
CA LEU A 547 -8.05 4.20 18.11
C LEU A 547 -9.53 3.86 17.86
N ALA A 548 -10.22 4.59 16.98
CA ALA A 548 -11.60 4.30 16.61
C ALA A 548 -11.76 2.96 15.85
N GLU A 549 -12.92 2.33 16.00
CA GLU A 549 -13.27 1.04 15.40
C GLU A 549 -14.46 1.13 14.43
N ALA A 550 -14.61 0.11 13.58
CA ALA A 550 -15.63 0.09 12.52
C ALA A 550 -17.10 -0.04 13.03
N GLY A 551 -17.28 -0.37 14.31
CA GLY A 551 -18.61 -0.46 14.95
C GLY A 551 -19.07 0.83 15.63
N ASP A 552 -18.25 1.87 15.68
CA ASP A 552 -18.51 3.03 16.53
C ASP A 552 -19.61 3.95 16.01
N ASN A 553 -20.31 4.59 16.95
CA ASN A 553 -21.23 5.66 16.63
C ASN A 553 -20.44 6.89 16.14
N VAL A 554 -20.40 7.08 14.82
CA VAL A 554 -19.78 8.22 14.13
C VAL A 554 -20.29 9.58 14.65
N ASN A 555 -21.53 9.63 15.13
CA ASN A 555 -22.17 10.83 15.72
C ASN A 555 -22.13 10.85 17.26
N GLY A 556 -21.29 10.01 17.88
CA GLY A 556 -21.13 9.89 19.34
C GLY A 556 -20.45 11.10 19.99
N CYS A 557 -20.12 10.97 21.28
CA CYS A 557 -19.34 11.94 22.04
C CYS A 557 -17.97 11.34 22.38
N TRP A 558 -16.90 11.90 21.86
CA TRP A 558 -15.53 11.41 22.02
C TRP A 558 -14.75 12.32 22.97
N ALA A 559 -13.99 11.75 23.91
CA ALA A 559 -13.52 12.47 25.10
C ALA A 559 -12.01 12.30 25.33
N ARG A 560 -11.20 13.09 24.61
CA ARG A 560 -9.72 13.01 24.57
C ARG A 560 -9.07 12.94 25.96
N GLY A 561 -8.36 11.85 26.23
CA GLY A 561 -7.69 11.57 27.50
C GLY A 561 -8.67 11.17 28.61
N GLY A 562 -9.67 10.34 28.29
CA GLY A 562 -10.70 9.92 29.24
C GLY A 562 -10.11 9.33 30.54
N TYR A 563 -9.11 8.46 30.42
CA TYR A 563 -8.48 7.79 31.57
C TYR A 563 -7.67 8.75 32.45
N SER A 564 -6.73 9.50 31.89
CA SER A 564 -5.83 10.42 32.61
C SER A 564 -6.55 11.54 33.37
N ARG A 565 -7.78 11.91 32.94
CA ARG A 565 -8.60 12.93 33.63
C ARG A 565 -9.54 12.36 34.71
N THR A 566 -9.41 11.09 35.06
CA THR A 566 -10.18 10.47 36.17
C THR A 566 -9.93 11.21 37.48
N GLY A 567 -10.98 11.75 38.12
CA GLY A 567 -10.89 12.32 39.47
C GLY A 567 -10.07 13.62 39.64
N ILE A 568 -9.50 14.18 38.57
CA ILE A 568 -8.60 15.35 38.56
C ILE A 568 -9.16 16.61 39.26
N SER A 569 -10.49 16.72 39.38
CA SER A 569 -11.18 17.76 40.15
C SER A 569 -12.19 17.19 41.15
N GLY A 570 -11.90 16.02 41.71
CA GLY A 570 -12.81 15.25 42.56
C GLY A 570 -13.75 14.32 41.79
N PRO A 571 -14.57 13.51 42.50
CA PRO A 571 -15.36 12.41 41.93
C PRO A 571 -16.59 12.87 41.11
N THR A 572 -16.77 14.18 40.92
CA THR A 572 -17.90 14.77 40.18
C THR A 572 -17.54 15.21 38.75
N PHE A 573 -16.32 14.95 38.28
CA PHE A 573 -15.92 15.26 36.91
C PHE A 573 -16.38 14.16 35.92
N ALA A 574 -16.89 14.59 34.76
CA ALA A 574 -17.36 13.71 33.70
C ALA A 574 -16.28 13.53 32.62
N ASN A 575 -15.21 12.79 32.98
CA ASN A 575 -14.05 12.54 32.10
C ASN A 575 -14.45 11.87 30.79
N TYR A 576 -15.24 10.81 30.81
CA TYR A 576 -15.79 10.15 29.61
C TYR A 576 -16.97 10.91 28.94
N TYR A 577 -16.96 12.25 29.07
CA TYR A 577 -17.78 13.18 28.29
C TYR A 577 -16.98 14.42 27.87
N PHE A 578 -16.15 15.00 28.75
CA PHE A 578 -15.36 16.20 28.45
C PHE A 578 -13.89 15.95 28.09
N GLY A 579 -13.32 14.82 28.54
CA GLY A 579 -11.88 14.55 28.44
C GLY A 579 -11.05 15.69 29.03
N GLY A 580 -9.98 16.06 28.35
CA GLY A 580 -9.15 17.25 28.63
C GLY A 580 -9.62 18.55 27.96
N ARG A 581 -10.84 18.62 27.40
CA ARG A 581 -11.32 19.72 26.54
C ARG A 581 -12.60 20.38 27.08
N ARG A 582 -13.10 21.46 26.45
CA ARG A 582 -14.33 22.18 26.87
C ARG A 582 -15.59 21.42 26.46
N TYR A 583 -15.58 20.73 25.32
CA TYR A 583 -16.69 19.91 24.81
C TYR A 583 -16.17 18.55 24.29
N PRO A 584 -17.00 17.48 24.27
CA PRO A 584 -16.68 16.25 23.53
C PRO A 584 -16.46 16.54 22.04
N TYR A 585 -15.68 15.73 21.34
CA TYR A 585 -15.75 15.71 19.87
C TYR A 585 -16.99 14.98 19.41
N SER A 586 -17.83 15.67 18.64
CA SER A 586 -19.11 15.17 18.15
C SER A 586 -19.58 16.01 16.96
N THR A 587 -20.18 15.34 15.97
CA THR A 587 -20.85 15.97 14.82
C THR A 587 -22.13 16.72 15.19
N GLN A 588 -22.61 16.55 16.43
CA GLN A 588 -23.81 17.20 16.92
C GLN A 588 -23.46 18.56 17.53
N LEU A 589 -23.91 19.65 16.89
CA LEU A 589 -23.74 21.01 17.43
C LEU A 589 -24.42 21.21 18.80
N SER A 590 -25.39 20.37 19.16
CA SER A 590 -26.00 20.28 20.50
C SER A 590 -25.12 19.60 21.57
N LYS A 591 -23.92 19.13 21.20
CA LYS A 591 -22.90 18.51 22.05
C LYS A 591 -21.58 19.27 21.99
N ASN A 592 -21.16 19.67 20.78
CA ASN A 592 -20.01 20.50 20.51
C ASN A 592 -20.40 21.65 19.56
N PRO A 593 -20.71 22.83 20.09
CA PRO A 593 -21.22 23.96 19.31
C PRO A 593 -20.13 24.81 18.66
N LEU A 594 -18.85 24.42 18.79
CA LEU A 594 -17.73 25.27 18.39
C LEU A 594 -17.67 25.49 16.87
N THR A 595 -17.47 26.75 16.51
CA THR A 595 -17.42 27.29 15.14
C THR A 595 -16.20 28.19 14.96
N PHE A 596 -15.87 28.58 13.73
CA PHE A 596 -14.65 29.32 13.41
C PHE A 596 -14.47 30.63 14.20
N LYS A 597 -15.56 31.34 14.52
CA LYS A 597 -15.51 32.53 15.40
C LYS A 597 -15.10 32.24 16.85
N ASP A 598 -15.24 30.99 17.31
CA ASP A 598 -14.97 30.60 18.70
C ASP A 598 -13.48 30.41 19.01
N ILE A 599 -12.59 30.79 18.07
CA ILE A 599 -11.17 31.07 18.33
C ILE A 599 -10.90 32.55 18.61
N ASP A 600 -11.78 33.47 18.22
CA ASP A 600 -11.60 34.93 18.39
C ASP A 600 -12.16 35.40 19.74
N PRO A 601 -11.35 35.92 20.67
CA PRO A 601 -11.82 36.36 21.99
C PRO A 601 -12.83 37.51 21.95
N THR A 602 -13.00 38.18 20.80
CA THR A 602 -13.97 39.26 20.60
C THR A 602 -15.31 38.78 20.02
N GLN A 603 -15.38 37.54 19.54
CA GLN A 603 -16.56 36.96 18.87
C GLN A 603 -17.04 35.63 19.46
N ALA A 604 -16.21 34.94 20.23
CA ALA A 604 -16.50 33.64 20.81
C ALA A 604 -17.77 33.62 21.69
N SER A 605 -18.57 32.58 21.50
CA SER A 605 -19.86 32.38 22.19
C SER A 605 -19.69 31.59 23.48
N SER A 606 -20.50 31.91 24.50
CA SER A 606 -20.63 31.09 25.71
C SER A 606 -21.56 29.88 25.54
N HIS A 607 -22.19 29.74 24.36
CA HIS A 607 -23.01 28.60 23.93
C HIS A 607 -24.02 28.11 24.99
N ALA A 608 -24.73 29.07 25.57
CA ALA A 608 -25.61 28.86 26.71
C ALA A 608 -26.67 27.77 26.50
N GLY A 609 -26.73 26.82 27.44
CA GLY A 609 -27.65 25.68 27.41
C GLY A 609 -27.01 24.37 26.94
N ILE A 610 -25.82 24.41 26.35
CA ILE A 610 -25.04 23.21 25.98
C ILE A 610 -24.00 22.94 27.09
N PRO A 611 -23.90 21.70 27.63
CA PRO A 611 -22.96 21.41 28.69
C PRO A 611 -21.50 21.57 28.24
N SER A 612 -20.74 22.42 28.94
CA SER A 612 -19.30 22.58 28.81
C SER A 612 -18.57 22.05 30.05
N SER A 613 -17.27 21.76 29.91
CA SER A 613 -16.42 21.29 31.00
C SER A 613 -16.37 22.30 32.15
N PRO A 614 -16.55 21.86 33.42
CA PRO A 614 -16.49 22.75 34.58
C PRO A 614 -15.07 23.14 35.01
N ILE A 615 -14.03 22.60 34.37
CA ILE A 615 -12.61 22.79 34.75
C ILE A 615 -11.67 23.19 33.62
N VAL A 616 -12.09 23.02 32.36
CA VAL A 616 -11.32 23.49 31.20
C VAL A 616 -11.89 24.84 30.76
N GLY A 617 -11.02 25.84 30.63
CA GLY A 617 -11.40 27.19 30.23
C GLY A 617 -10.19 28.09 30.03
N GLY A 618 -10.41 29.26 29.43
CA GLY A 618 -9.37 30.21 29.07
C GLY A 618 -9.93 31.27 28.13
N THR A 619 -9.07 31.99 27.41
CA THR A 619 -9.48 32.81 26.27
C THR A 619 -9.64 31.93 25.02
N ALA A 620 -10.37 32.41 24.03
CA ALA A 620 -10.67 31.65 22.80
C ALA A 620 -9.42 31.38 21.93
N ASP A 621 -8.42 32.27 22.00
CA ASP A 621 -7.15 32.23 21.28
C ASP A 621 -6.06 31.39 21.96
N GLU A 622 -6.37 30.84 23.13
CA GLU A 622 -5.56 29.80 23.78
C GLU A 622 -5.50 28.57 22.85
N VAL A 623 -4.33 27.92 22.75
CA VAL A 623 -4.07 26.97 21.65
C VAL A 623 -4.90 25.70 21.75
N HIS A 624 -5.16 25.18 22.94
CA HIS A 624 -6.00 24.00 23.12
C HIS A 624 -7.46 24.35 22.80
N ASN A 625 -7.92 25.53 23.25
CA ASN A 625 -9.26 26.05 22.93
C ASN A 625 -9.46 26.27 21.42
N ALA A 626 -8.46 26.79 20.71
CA ALA A 626 -8.50 26.91 19.25
C ALA A 626 -8.44 25.54 18.55
N GLY A 627 -7.64 24.61 19.09
CA GLY A 627 -7.50 23.24 18.60
C GLY A 627 -8.78 22.42 18.65
N GLU A 628 -9.65 22.64 19.63
CA GLU A 628 -10.98 22.03 19.64
C GLU A 628 -11.82 22.37 18.40
N VAL A 629 -11.74 23.61 17.92
CA VAL A 629 -12.46 24.04 16.71
C VAL A 629 -11.91 23.32 15.48
N TRP A 630 -10.59 23.16 15.40
CA TRP A 630 -9.94 22.45 14.30
C TRP A 630 -10.23 20.95 14.31
N CYS A 631 -10.00 20.27 15.44
CA CYS A 631 -10.30 18.83 15.61
C CYS A 631 -11.78 18.54 15.34
N ALA A 632 -12.71 19.32 15.91
CA ALA A 632 -14.14 19.13 15.65
C ALA A 632 -14.50 19.26 14.16
N THR A 633 -13.77 20.07 13.39
CA THR A 633 -13.99 20.24 11.95
C THR A 633 -13.43 19.06 11.14
N LEU A 634 -12.25 18.56 11.48
CA LEU A 634 -11.72 17.31 10.92
C LEU A 634 -12.63 16.12 11.29
N TRP A 635 -13.30 16.17 12.44
CA TRP A 635 -14.26 15.16 12.88
C TRP A 635 -15.56 15.14 12.04
N GLU A 636 -16.07 16.30 11.64
CA GLU A 636 -17.18 16.38 10.67
C GLU A 636 -16.77 15.78 9.32
N ALA A 637 -15.59 16.13 8.82
CA ALA A 637 -15.09 15.65 7.53
C ALA A 637 -14.89 14.12 7.53
N ARG A 638 -14.26 13.59 8.58
CA ARG A 638 -14.17 12.16 8.88
C ARG A 638 -15.56 11.50 8.89
N ALA A 639 -16.55 12.10 9.55
CA ALA A 639 -17.89 11.53 9.66
C ALA A 639 -18.62 11.48 8.30
N ASN A 640 -18.48 12.50 7.47
CA ASN A 640 -19.04 12.52 6.11
C ASN A 640 -18.38 11.45 5.23
N LEU A 641 -17.04 11.31 5.28
CA LEU A 641 -16.32 10.26 4.55
C LEU A 641 -16.66 8.84 5.05
N ILE A 642 -16.86 8.65 6.37
CA ILE A 642 -17.34 7.37 6.91
C ILE A 642 -18.78 7.07 6.48
N THR A 643 -19.63 8.09 6.35
CA THR A 643 -20.99 7.93 5.81
C THR A 643 -20.96 7.49 4.34
N LYS A 644 -20.01 7.99 3.55
CA LYS A 644 -19.84 7.67 2.12
C LYS A 644 -19.22 6.28 1.87
N TYR A 645 -18.16 5.93 2.61
CA TYR A 645 -17.34 4.74 2.31
C TYR A 645 -17.40 3.62 3.38
N GLY A 646 -18.12 3.84 4.48
CA GLY A 646 -17.94 3.06 5.70
C GLY A 646 -16.63 3.40 6.40
N PHE A 647 -16.21 2.58 7.36
CA PHE A 647 -15.01 2.85 8.17
C PHE A 647 -13.71 3.18 7.40
N PRO A 648 -13.43 2.71 6.15
CA PRO A 648 -12.30 3.19 5.36
C PRO A 648 -12.22 4.74 5.19
N GLY A 649 -13.34 5.47 5.33
CA GLY A 649 -13.35 6.92 5.41
C GLY A 649 -12.51 7.51 6.55
N ASN A 650 -12.27 6.74 7.63
CA ASN A 650 -11.33 7.06 8.71
C ASN A 650 -9.89 7.17 8.20
N GLN A 651 -9.43 6.14 7.47
CA GLN A 651 -8.10 6.08 6.89
C GLN A 651 -7.92 7.13 5.79
N LEU A 652 -8.95 7.36 4.97
CA LEU A 652 -8.94 8.42 3.96
C LEU A 652 -8.79 9.80 4.60
N MET A 653 -9.53 10.11 5.68
CA MET A 653 -9.36 11.41 6.34
C MET A 653 -7.96 11.56 6.96
N LEU A 654 -7.41 10.50 7.57
CA LEU A 654 -6.03 10.51 8.06
C LEU A 654 -5.02 10.79 6.92
N GLN A 655 -5.20 10.20 5.74
CA GLN A 655 -4.36 10.49 4.57
C GLN A 655 -4.48 11.94 4.10
N LEU A 656 -5.70 12.43 3.90
CA LEU A 656 -5.97 13.80 3.43
C LEU A 656 -5.47 14.86 4.43
N VAL A 657 -5.49 14.57 5.74
CA VAL A 657 -4.89 15.44 6.76
C VAL A 657 -3.36 15.39 6.73
N THR A 658 -2.75 14.20 6.63
CA THR A 658 -1.28 14.05 6.55
C THR A 658 -0.74 14.76 5.30
N ASP A 659 -1.41 14.64 4.16
CA ASP A 659 -1.03 15.34 2.93
C ASP A 659 -1.36 16.84 2.99
N GLY A 660 -2.49 17.22 3.60
CA GLY A 660 -2.81 18.62 3.89
C GLY A 660 -1.73 19.33 4.74
N MET A 661 -1.07 18.64 5.67
CA MET A 661 0.11 19.16 6.38
C MET A 661 1.30 19.40 5.43
N LYS A 662 1.62 18.46 4.54
CA LYS A 662 2.72 18.55 3.55
C LYS A 662 2.51 19.69 2.55
N LEU A 663 1.26 19.91 2.14
CA LEU A 663 0.84 20.97 1.21
C LEU A 663 0.71 22.35 1.90
N SER A 664 0.62 22.39 3.23
CA SER A 664 0.43 23.64 3.98
C SER A 664 1.67 24.56 3.92
N PRO A 665 1.48 25.90 3.85
CA PRO A 665 2.57 26.87 3.95
C PRO A 665 3.20 26.87 5.34
N VAL A 666 4.23 27.71 5.55
CA VAL A 666 4.72 28.05 6.90
C VAL A 666 3.67 28.92 7.62
N ASN A 667 3.32 28.56 8.85
CA ASN A 667 2.31 29.22 9.70
C ASN A 667 0.94 29.46 9.02
N PRO A 668 0.24 28.39 8.56
CA PRO A 668 -1.09 28.51 7.98
C PRO A 668 -2.12 29.04 8.99
N ASN A 669 -3.09 29.81 8.48
CA ASN A 669 -4.39 30.01 9.13
C ASN A 669 -5.32 28.81 8.83
N PHE A 670 -6.46 28.70 9.54
CA PHE A 670 -7.38 27.57 9.40
C PHE A 670 -7.90 27.38 7.96
N LEU A 671 -8.13 28.48 7.24
CA LEU A 671 -8.65 28.45 5.86
C LEU A 671 -7.57 27.96 4.87
N GLN A 672 -6.31 28.29 5.10
CA GLN A 672 -5.19 27.77 4.31
C GLN A 672 -4.98 26.26 4.55
N ALA A 673 -5.16 25.78 5.79
CA ALA A 673 -5.10 24.35 6.10
C ALA A 673 -6.32 23.59 5.53
N ARG A 674 -7.52 24.19 5.55
CA ARG A 674 -8.71 23.68 4.81
C ARG A 674 -8.38 23.51 3.33
N ASP A 675 -7.89 24.57 2.69
CA ASP A 675 -7.62 24.58 1.25
C ASP A 675 -6.54 23.55 0.87
N ALA A 676 -5.55 23.31 1.75
CA ALA A 676 -4.56 22.25 1.59
C ALA A 676 -5.15 20.83 1.69
N ILE A 677 -6.12 20.58 2.58
CA ILE A 677 -6.85 19.29 2.68
C ILE A 677 -7.74 19.06 1.45
N LEU A 678 -8.43 20.11 0.96
CA LEU A 678 -9.19 20.06 -0.29
C LEU A 678 -8.28 19.80 -1.50
N GLN A 679 -7.07 20.37 -1.50
CA GLN A 679 -6.05 20.11 -2.52
C GLN A 679 -5.50 18.68 -2.45
N ALA A 680 -5.36 18.07 -1.26
CA ALA A 680 -5.01 16.66 -1.13
C ALA A 680 -6.04 15.74 -1.79
N ASP A 681 -7.34 16.05 -1.68
CA ASP A 681 -8.41 15.26 -2.31
C ASP A 681 -8.42 15.38 -3.84
N LEU A 682 -8.14 16.59 -4.36
CA LEU A 682 -7.92 16.82 -5.79
C LEU A 682 -6.72 16.04 -6.35
N ILE A 683 -5.67 15.82 -5.55
CA ILE A 683 -4.47 15.07 -5.93
C ILE A 683 -4.70 13.55 -5.85
N HIS A 684 -5.37 13.07 -4.79
CA HIS A 684 -5.51 11.64 -4.50
C HIS A 684 -6.74 10.99 -5.16
N ASN A 685 -7.88 11.68 -5.18
CA ASN A 685 -9.18 11.14 -5.58
C ASN A 685 -9.80 11.88 -6.79
N GLU A 686 -8.98 12.64 -7.54
CA GLU A 686 -9.42 13.56 -8.61
C GLU A 686 -10.56 14.54 -8.18
N GLY A 687 -10.71 14.80 -6.87
CA GLY A 687 -11.72 15.70 -6.28
C GLY A 687 -13.04 15.04 -5.87
N ALA A 688 -13.12 13.71 -5.85
CA ALA A 688 -14.36 12.96 -5.61
C ALA A 688 -15.02 13.18 -4.24
N ASN A 689 -14.37 13.86 -3.28
CA ASN A 689 -14.89 14.09 -1.92
C ASN A 689 -15.07 15.56 -1.56
N LEU A 690 -14.94 16.48 -2.52
CA LEU A 690 -15.04 17.90 -2.26
C LEU A 690 -16.38 18.31 -1.64
N LEU A 691 -17.50 17.66 -1.98
CA LEU A 691 -18.81 17.91 -1.37
C LEU A 691 -18.78 17.63 0.15
N GLU A 692 -18.32 16.43 0.53
CA GLU A 692 -18.30 15.96 1.92
C GLU A 692 -17.33 16.78 2.78
N LEU A 693 -16.20 17.17 2.21
CA LEU A 693 -15.22 18.04 2.86
C LEU A 693 -15.78 19.46 3.00
N TRP A 694 -16.33 20.07 1.95
CA TRP A 694 -16.90 21.43 2.03
C TRP A 694 -18.09 21.51 3.00
N GLN A 695 -18.97 20.51 3.03
CA GLN A 695 -20.05 20.44 4.02
C GLN A 695 -19.53 20.44 5.46
N ALA A 696 -18.43 19.72 5.74
CA ALA A 696 -17.80 19.69 7.06
C ALA A 696 -17.20 21.03 7.47
N PHE A 697 -16.43 21.67 6.58
CA PHE A 697 -15.84 22.99 6.83
C PHE A 697 -16.92 24.08 6.95
N ALA A 698 -17.90 24.12 6.04
CA ALA A 698 -19.01 25.08 6.08
C ALA A 698 -19.83 24.96 7.37
N LYS A 699 -20.20 23.75 7.78
CA LYS A 699 -20.92 23.47 9.04
C LYS A 699 -20.22 24.04 10.29
N ARG A 700 -18.90 24.18 10.25
CA ARG A 700 -18.07 24.73 11.35
C ARG A 700 -17.68 26.19 11.14
N GLY A 701 -18.28 26.90 10.18
CA GLY A 701 -18.02 28.32 9.93
C GLY A 701 -16.83 28.60 9.01
N MET A 702 -16.25 27.58 8.37
CA MET A 702 -15.14 27.70 7.41
C MET A 702 -15.62 27.50 5.95
N GLY A 703 -16.84 27.97 5.65
CA GLY A 703 -17.45 27.94 4.32
C GLY A 703 -16.70 28.78 3.28
N ASN A 704 -17.17 28.73 2.04
CA ASN A 704 -16.50 29.28 0.87
C ASN A 704 -16.21 30.80 1.01
N SER A 705 -17.12 31.59 1.58
CA SER A 705 -16.93 33.04 1.80
C SER A 705 -16.29 33.40 3.16
N ALA A 706 -15.83 32.44 3.95
CA ALA A 706 -15.19 32.70 5.24
C ALA A 706 -13.85 33.44 5.04
N THR A 707 -13.47 34.30 5.99
CA THR A 707 -12.23 35.08 5.87
C THR A 707 -11.38 35.08 7.13
N SER A 708 -10.06 35.18 6.95
CA SER A 708 -9.08 35.31 8.03
C SER A 708 -7.90 36.14 7.52
N SER A 709 -7.65 37.28 8.15
CA SER A 709 -6.69 38.28 7.63
C SER A 709 -5.21 37.90 7.84
N VAL A 710 -4.91 37.10 8.86
CA VAL A 710 -3.57 36.63 9.28
C VAL A 710 -3.73 35.36 10.12
N ALA A 711 -2.66 34.59 10.36
CA ALA A 711 -2.65 33.40 11.24
C ALA A 711 -2.71 33.72 12.76
N THR A 712 -3.36 34.82 13.15
CA THR A 712 -3.70 35.16 14.54
C THR A 712 -5.19 35.00 14.77
N ALA A 713 -5.61 34.77 16.01
CA ALA A 713 -7.01 34.49 16.34
C ALA A 713 -8.01 35.66 16.11
N ASN A 714 -7.54 36.90 15.96
CA ASN A 714 -8.40 38.07 15.77
C ASN A 714 -8.77 38.27 14.29
N LEU A 715 -9.97 38.81 14.03
CA LEU A 715 -10.46 39.16 12.69
C LEU A 715 -10.57 37.94 11.76
N VAL A 716 -11.16 36.87 12.30
CA VAL A 716 -11.79 35.80 11.53
C VAL A 716 -13.27 36.11 11.34
N PHE A 717 -13.84 35.75 10.19
CA PHE A 717 -15.27 35.87 9.93
C PHE A 717 -15.79 34.56 9.39
N GLU A 718 -16.76 33.99 10.10
CA GLU A 718 -17.35 32.70 9.73
C GLU A 718 -18.29 32.81 8.53
N ALA A 719 -18.35 31.74 7.75
CA ALA A 719 -19.34 31.55 6.70
C ALA A 719 -19.76 30.08 6.61
N PHE A 720 -20.95 29.84 6.08
CA PHE A 720 -21.61 28.53 6.03
C PHE A 720 -22.05 28.15 4.61
N ASP A 721 -21.61 28.91 3.60
CA ASP A 721 -21.83 28.66 2.18
C ASP A 721 -20.90 27.56 1.63
N LEU A 722 -21.37 26.85 0.61
CA LEU A 722 -20.53 25.95 -0.18
C LEU A 722 -20.04 26.71 -1.43
N PRO A 723 -19.02 26.22 -2.16
CA PRO A 723 -18.66 26.83 -3.43
C PRO A 723 -19.83 26.75 -4.42
N PRO A 724 -20.13 27.80 -5.22
CA PRO A 724 -21.31 27.81 -6.09
C PRO A 724 -21.40 26.65 -7.10
N TYR A 725 -20.26 26.06 -7.50
CA TYR A 725 -20.25 24.87 -8.37
C TYR A 725 -20.67 23.57 -7.63
N ILE A 726 -20.50 23.51 -6.31
CA ILE A 726 -21.04 22.44 -5.45
C ILE A 726 -22.53 22.69 -5.19
N GLU A 727 -22.92 23.93 -4.89
CA GLU A 727 -24.34 24.29 -4.66
C GLU A 727 -25.20 24.00 -5.91
N LEU A 728 -24.71 24.34 -7.10
CA LEU A 728 -25.38 24.00 -8.37
C LEU A 728 -25.46 22.49 -8.61
N ALA A 729 -24.45 21.71 -8.20
CA ALA A 729 -24.44 20.26 -8.36
C ALA A 729 -25.49 19.55 -7.49
N VAL A 730 -25.70 20.07 -6.27
CA VAL A 730 -26.76 19.62 -5.36
C VAL A 730 -28.14 20.05 -5.90
N ALA A 731 -28.29 21.31 -6.32
CA ALA A 731 -29.54 21.89 -6.82
C ALA A 731 -29.95 21.46 -8.25
N VAL A 732 -29.41 20.34 -8.74
CA VAL A 732 -29.89 19.64 -9.93
C VAL A 732 -29.81 18.11 -9.76
N ASP A 733 -29.66 17.62 -8.53
CA ASP A 733 -29.54 16.19 -8.17
C ASP A 733 -28.39 15.43 -8.84
N ALA A 734 -27.37 16.14 -9.32
CA ALA A 734 -26.19 15.56 -9.96
C ALA A 734 -24.88 15.94 -9.23
N PRO A 735 -24.74 15.61 -7.92
CA PRO A 735 -23.57 15.97 -7.12
C PRO A 735 -22.27 15.26 -7.55
N THR A 736 -22.36 14.21 -8.37
CA THR A 736 -21.21 13.50 -8.95
C THR A 736 -20.76 14.05 -10.30
N LEU A 737 -21.52 15.00 -10.89
CA LEU A 737 -21.13 15.71 -12.10
C LEU A 737 -20.45 17.04 -11.75
N THR A 738 -19.46 17.45 -12.55
CA THR A 738 -18.84 18.77 -12.40
C THR A 738 -19.67 19.82 -13.15
N TRP A 739 -20.06 20.88 -12.45
CA TRP A 739 -20.91 21.93 -12.99
C TRP A 739 -20.16 23.23 -13.19
N ASN A 740 -20.31 23.81 -14.38
CA ASN A 740 -19.81 25.11 -14.76
C ASN A 740 -20.98 26.06 -15.02
N SER A 741 -20.79 27.34 -14.73
CA SER A 741 -21.73 28.39 -15.14
C SER A 741 -20.99 29.64 -15.59
N GLY A 742 -21.62 30.44 -16.44
CA GLY A 742 -21.05 31.65 -17.00
C GLY A 742 -21.97 32.35 -17.99
N GLY A 743 -21.40 33.24 -18.79
CA GLY A 743 -22.13 34.18 -19.63
C GLY A 743 -21.94 35.60 -19.09
N THR A 744 -22.99 36.41 -19.04
CA THR A 744 -22.94 37.74 -18.41
C THR A 744 -23.24 37.70 -16.91
N ALA A 745 -23.95 36.67 -16.45
CA ALA A 745 -24.16 36.34 -15.04
C ALA A 745 -24.12 34.82 -14.86
N ASN A 746 -23.82 34.34 -13.65
CA ASN A 746 -23.83 32.91 -13.32
C ASN A 746 -25.21 32.46 -12.86
N TRP A 747 -25.53 31.19 -13.10
CA TRP A 747 -26.63 30.48 -12.44
C TRP A 747 -26.33 30.32 -10.96
N PHE A 748 -27.39 30.16 -10.16
CA PHE A 748 -27.33 30.02 -8.70
C PHE A 748 -28.41 29.08 -8.17
N THR A 749 -28.19 28.55 -6.97
CA THR A 749 -29.13 27.66 -6.27
C THR A 749 -30.23 28.45 -5.56
N GLN A 750 -31.47 27.97 -5.63
CA GLN A 750 -32.59 28.53 -4.86
C GLN A 750 -33.64 27.46 -4.51
N THR A 751 -34.47 27.75 -3.51
CA THR A 751 -35.39 26.78 -2.88
C THR A 751 -36.87 27.19 -2.98
N ALA A 752 -37.17 28.24 -3.75
CA ALA A 752 -38.51 28.86 -3.81
C ALA A 752 -39.33 28.42 -5.03
N ILE A 753 -38.65 28.00 -6.11
CA ILE A 753 -39.21 27.55 -7.37
C ILE A 753 -38.47 26.28 -7.76
N THR A 754 -38.96 25.14 -7.28
CA THR A 754 -38.36 23.81 -7.49
C THR A 754 -39.44 22.82 -7.93
N HIS A 755 -39.05 21.67 -8.47
CA HIS A 755 -39.95 20.64 -8.98
C HIS A 755 -40.44 19.71 -7.88
N ASP A 756 -39.57 19.36 -6.92
CA ASP A 756 -39.82 18.32 -5.92
C ASP A 756 -39.93 18.82 -4.46
N SER A 757 -39.80 20.13 -4.25
CA SER A 757 -39.73 20.82 -2.93
C SER A 757 -38.36 20.79 -2.23
N GLY A 758 -37.29 20.37 -2.93
CA GLY A 758 -35.89 20.58 -2.57
C GLY A 758 -35.37 21.93 -3.12
N ASP A 759 -34.22 21.86 -3.81
CA ASP A 759 -33.45 22.99 -4.35
C ASP A 759 -33.35 22.88 -5.89
N ALA A 760 -33.42 23.99 -6.62
CA ALA A 760 -33.26 24.00 -8.09
C ALA A 760 -32.36 25.14 -8.59
N ALA A 761 -31.60 24.90 -9.65
CA ALA A 761 -30.74 25.90 -10.28
C ALA A 761 -31.54 26.93 -11.10
N GLN A 762 -31.32 28.22 -10.85
CA GLN A 762 -31.91 29.35 -11.56
C GLN A 762 -30.84 30.10 -12.39
N SER A 763 -31.22 30.60 -13.57
CA SER A 763 -30.39 31.50 -14.38
C SER A 763 -30.13 32.84 -13.71
N GLY A 764 -28.90 33.34 -13.76
CA GLY A 764 -28.55 34.68 -13.27
C GLY A 764 -29.19 35.82 -14.07
N ASP A 765 -29.45 36.94 -13.40
CA ASP A 765 -30.03 38.14 -13.99
C ASP A 765 -29.18 38.66 -15.18
N VAL A 766 -29.81 38.77 -16.35
CA VAL A 766 -29.16 39.22 -17.60
C VAL A 766 -30.03 40.23 -18.35
N ALA A 767 -29.39 41.23 -18.96
CA ALA A 767 -30.08 42.29 -19.70
C ALA A 767 -30.24 41.97 -21.19
N ASP A 768 -30.88 42.87 -21.94
CA ASP A 768 -31.15 42.72 -23.37
C ASP A 768 -29.87 42.43 -24.19
N ASN A 769 -29.94 41.43 -25.09
CA ASN A 769 -28.83 40.81 -25.83
C ASN A 769 -27.77 40.08 -24.98
N GLN A 770 -28.10 39.64 -23.77
CA GLN A 770 -27.20 38.88 -22.89
C GLN A 770 -27.72 37.46 -22.60
N SER A 771 -26.84 36.61 -22.09
CA SER A 771 -27.13 35.20 -21.82
C SER A 771 -26.40 34.68 -20.59
N SER A 772 -27.00 33.71 -19.90
CA SER A 772 -26.43 33.00 -18.75
C SER A 772 -26.57 31.49 -18.97
N TYR A 773 -25.52 30.70 -18.77
CA TYR A 773 -25.51 29.25 -19.02
C TYR A 773 -25.11 28.41 -17.81
N LEU A 774 -25.63 27.18 -17.77
CA LEU A 774 -25.27 26.09 -16.87
C LEU A 774 -24.78 24.92 -17.75
N GLU A 775 -23.68 24.28 -17.37
CA GLU A 775 -22.98 23.31 -18.22
C GLU A 775 -22.34 22.18 -17.42
N THR A 776 -22.41 20.97 -17.97
CA THR A 776 -21.63 19.80 -17.50
C THR A 776 -21.14 18.97 -18.69
N THR A 777 -20.37 17.92 -18.44
CA THR A 777 -19.94 16.95 -19.45
C THR A 777 -20.13 15.53 -18.91
N ILE A 778 -20.68 14.66 -19.75
CA ILE A 778 -20.94 13.26 -19.43
C ILE A 778 -20.32 12.35 -20.50
N THR A 779 -20.18 11.05 -20.20
CA THR A 779 -19.78 10.04 -21.18
C THR A 779 -20.94 9.09 -21.41
N GLY A 780 -21.36 8.92 -22.66
CA GLY A 780 -22.37 7.95 -23.07
C GLY A 780 -21.77 6.70 -23.71
N PRO A 781 -22.61 5.72 -24.10
CA PRO A 781 -24.03 5.89 -24.41
C PRO A 781 -24.93 5.87 -23.17
N GLY A 782 -26.11 6.50 -23.27
CA GLY A 782 -27.14 6.41 -22.23
C GLY A 782 -28.35 7.30 -22.46
N THR A 783 -29.17 7.47 -21.42
CA THR A 783 -30.35 8.33 -21.42
C THR A 783 -30.17 9.44 -20.40
N LEU A 784 -30.27 10.69 -20.86
CA LEU A 784 -30.35 11.89 -20.02
C LEU A 784 -31.82 12.23 -19.78
N THR A 785 -32.19 12.53 -18.54
CA THR A 785 -33.47 13.13 -18.16
C THR A 785 -33.25 14.36 -17.29
N PHE A 786 -34.08 15.39 -17.45
CA PHE A 786 -34.08 16.57 -16.58
C PHE A 786 -35.44 17.27 -16.59
N TRP A 787 -35.69 18.12 -15.60
CA TRP A 787 -36.83 19.03 -15.57
C TRP A 787 -36.37 20.46 -15.83
N TRP A 788 -37.21 21.26 -16.49
CA TRP A 788 -36.94 22.67 -16.76
C TRP A 788 -38.21 23.52 -16.84
N LYS A 789 -38.05 24.82 -16.58
CA LYS A 789 -39.12 25.82 -16.42
C LYS A 789 -38.63 27.19 -16.91
N VAL A 790 -39.53 28.06 -17.38
CA VAL A 790 -39.17 29.42 -17.82
C VAL A 790 -40.31 30.42 -17.56
N SER A 791 -39.96 31.67 -17.22
CA SER A 791 -40.91 32.75 -16.94
C SER A 791 -40.34 34.07 -17.49
N SER A 792 -40.77 34.40 -18.71
CA SER A 792 -40.05 35.31 -19.62
C SER A 792 -40.98 35.93 -20.69
N GLU A 793 -40.44 36.72 -21.62
CA GLU A 793 -41.14 37.24 -22.81
C GLU A 793 -41.74 36.11 -23.69
N PRO A 794 -42.99 36.23 -24.19
CA PRO A 794 -43.55 35.29 -25.15
C PRO A 794 -42.73 35.22 -26.45
N THR A 795 -42.20 34.04 -26.77
CA THR A 795 -41.47 33.69 -28.00
C THR A 795 -40.09 34.34 -28.24
N HIS A 796 -39.67 35.30 -27.43
CA HIS A 796 -38.42 36.06 -27.61
C HIS A 796 -37.30 35.52 -26.71
N ASP A 797 -37.32 35.86 -25.43
CA ASP A 797 -36.45 35.28 -24.41
C ASP A 797 -36.63 33.77 -24.30
N LYS A 798 -35.54 33.02 -24.10
CA LYS A 798 -35.54 31.56 -24.18
C LYS A 798 -34.63 30.91 -23.15
N LEU A 799 -35.10 29.80 -22.57
CA LEU A 799 -34.24 28.76 -22.03
C LEU A 799 -34.04 27.70 -23.13
N LEU A 800 -32.79 27.42 -23.48
CA LEU A 800 -32.38 26.46 -24.51
C LEU A 800 -31.59 25.32 -23.88
N PHE A 801 -31.69 24.12 -24.47
CA PHE A 801 -30.83 22.97 -24.14
C PHE A 801 -30.09 22.50 -25.40
N ALA A 802 -28.80 22.23 -25.25
CA ALA A 802 -27.90 21.83 -26.32
C ALA A 802 -26.92 20.72 -25.90
N MET A 803 -26.59 19.85 -26.86
CA MET A 803 -25.56 18.81 -26.74
C MET A 803 -24.47 19.10 -27.77
N ASP A 804 -23.21 19.22 -27.32
CA ASP A 804 -22.04 19.58 -28.14
C ASP A 804 -22.25 20.87 -28.96
N GLY A 805 -22.94 21.84 -28.36
CA GLY A 805 -23.32 23.11 -29.00
C GLY A 805 -24.51 23.03 -29.96
N ASN A 806 -25.05 21.84 -30.24
CA ASN A 806 -26.23 21.65 -31.07
C ASN A 806 -27.50 21.76 -30.22
N THR A 807 -28.27 22.84 -30.39
CA THR A 807 -29.56 23.01 -29.71
C THR A 807 -30.56 21.95 -30.14
N SER A 808 -31.08 21.16 -29.19
CA SER A 808 -32.14 20.18 -29.46
C SER A 808 -33.53 20.68 -29.05
N ASN A 809 -33.61 21.53 -28.02
CA ASN A 809 -34.87 21.99 -27.42
C ASN A 809 -34.77 23.47 -26.99
N SER A 810 -35.90 24.19 -26.98
CA SER A 810 -36.01 25.52 -26.36
C SER A 810 -37.44 25.82 -25.89
N ILE A 811 -37.58 26.52 -24.77
CA ILE A 811 -38.85 27.02 -24.22
C ILE A 811 -38.80 28.55 -24.00
N ALA A 812 -39.96 29.22 -24.09
CA ALA A 812 -40.10 30.68 -24.03
C ALA A 812 -41.47 31.08 -23.45
N GLY A 813 -41.58 32.31 -22.94
CA GLY A 813 -42.81 32.80 -22.28
C GLY A 813 -42.91 32.34 -20.83
N VAL A 814 -44.12 32.05 -20.37
CA VAL A 814 -44.37 31.42 -19.05
C VAL A 814 -44.76 29.96 -19.29
N VAL A 815 -43.83 29.05 -18.98
CA VAL A 815 -44.02 27.60 -19.10
C VAL A 815 -43.64 26.95 -17.78
N ASP A 816 -44.52 26.07 -17.29
CA ASP A 816 -44.29 25.36 -16.03
C ASP A 816 -43.28 24.21 -16.18
N TRP A 817 -42.95 23.56 -15.06
CA TRP A 817 -42.08 22.38 -15.04
C TRP A 817 -42.54 21.32 -16.03
N GLN A 818 -41.62 20.90 -16.91
CA GLN A 818 -41.84 19.82 -17.86
C GLN A 818 -40.58 18.94 -17.95
N PRO A 819 -40.71 17.63 -18.23
CA PRO A 819 -39.56 16.74 -18.36
C PRO A 819 -39.00 16.78 -19.79
N ILE A 820 -37.69 16.60 -19.90
CA ILE A 820 -36.99 16.27 -21.15
C ILE A 820 -36.36 14.89 -21.01
N THR A 821 -36.29 14.15 -22.12
CA THR A 821 -35.54 12.90 -22.23
C THR A 821 -34.75 12.93 -23.53
N ALA A 822 -33.44 12.69 -23.46
CA ALA A 822 -32.54 12.72 -24.60
C ALA A 822 -31.61 11.49 -24.59
N THR A 823 -31.40 10.89 -25.76
CA THR A 823 -30.37 9.84 -25.92
C THR A 823 -29.01 10.48 -26.08
N VAL A 824 -28.05 10.03 -25.28
CA VAL A 824 -26.64 10.44 -25.34
C VAL A 824 -25.89 9.37 -26.16
N PRO A 825 -25.19 9.73 -27.25
CA PRO A 825 -24.40 8.78 -28.04
C PRO A 825 -23.19 8.21 -27.27
N ALA A 826 -22.48 7.26 -27.90
CA ALA A 826 -21.22 6.76 -27.35
C ALA A 826 -20.09 7.78 -27.57
N GLY A 827 -19.47 8.22 -26.47
CA GLY A 827 -18.46 9.29 -26.47
C GLY A 827 -18.63 10.25 -25.30
N SER A 828 -17.73 11.23 -25.18
CA SER A 828 -17.86 12.33 -24.22
C SER A 828 -18.65 13.47 -24.86
N HIS A 829 -19.67 13.97 -24.15
CA HIS A 829 -20.64 14.93 -24.64
C HIS A 829 -20.84 16.09 -23.64
N THR A 830 -20.79 17.32 -24.12
CA THR A 830 -21.02 18.52 -23.31
C THR A 830 -22.49 18.90 -23.34
N LEU A 831 -23.10 18.99 -22.16
CA LEU A 831 -24.51 19.35 -21.96
C LEU A 831 -24.60 20.79 -21.49
N ARG A 832 -25.35 21.63 -22.20
CA ARG A 832 -25.51 23.05 -21.84
C ARG A 832 -26.97 23.47 -21.83
N TRP A 833 -27.39 24.06 -20.72
CA TRP A 833 -28.61 24.85 -20.60
C TRP A 833 -28.24 26.33 -20.70
N THR A 834 -29.03 27.15 -21.39
CA THR A 834 -28.71 28.57 -21.56
C THR A 834 -29.98 29.39 -21.57
N TYR A 835 -30.09 30.32 -20.63
CA TYR A 835 -31.08 31.39 -20.69
C TYR A 835 -30.51 32.55 -21.52
N SER A 836 -31.30 33.12 -22.44
CA SER A 836 -30.87 34.20 -23.33
C SER A 836 -31.99 35.20 -23.53
N LYS A 837 -31.65 36.48 -23.43
CA LYS A 837 -32.56 37.60 -23.70
C LYS A 837 -32.42 38.14 -25.12
N ASP A 838 -33.54 38.64 -25.63
CA ASP A 838 -33.63 39.27 -26.95
C ASP A 838 -33.19 40.76 -26.92
N PHE A 839 -33.39 41.50 -28.01
CA PHE A 839 -32.94 42.90 -28.14
C PHE A 839 -33.81 43.96 -27.43
N SER A 840 -34.96 43.64 -26.83
CA SER A 840 -35.76 44.60 -26.06
C SER A 840 -36.87 44.01 -25.19
N ILE A 841 -37.10 44.64 -24.02
CA ILE A 841 -38.25 44.46 -23.08
C ILE A 841 -38.01 43.36 -22.04
N SER A 842 -38.58 43.54 -20.84
CA SER A 842 -38.58 42.60 -19.70
C SER A 842 -40.01 42.26 -19.30
N ALA A 843 -40.32 40.98 -19.07
CA ALA A 843 -41.66 40.52 -18.73
C ALA A 843 -41.68 39.24 -17.88
N ASN A 844 -42.55 39.25 -16.87
CA ASN A 844 -42.70 38.21 -15.86
C ASN A 844 -41.52 38.18 -14.88
N ALA A 845 -40.63 37.18 -14.96
CA ALA A 845 -39.50 37.03 -14.03
C ALA A 845 -38.13 37.04 -14.70
N ASP A 846 -38.07 37.23 -16.04
CA ASP A 846 -36.87 37.19 -16.88
C ASP A 846 -35.87 36.05 -16.52
N ALA A 847 -36.37 34.84 -16.23
CA ALA A 847 -35.54 33.72 -15.76
C ALA A 847 -35.98 32.34 -16.25
N GLY A 848 -35.02 31.41 -16.25
CA GLY A 848 -35.22 29.96 -16.44
C GLY A 848 -34.66 29.15 -15.26
N TRP A 849 -35.21 27.95 -15.07
CA TRP A 849 -34.79 27.00 -14.03
C TRP A 849 -34.58 25.60 -14.62
N VAL A 850 -33.67 24.84 -14.02
CA VAL A 850 -33.36 23.44 -14.34
C VAL A 850 -33.20 22.65 -13.03
N ASP A 851 -33.68 21.41 -13.03
CA ASP A 851 -33.91 20.61 -11.83
C ASP A 851 -33.84 19.09 -12.16
N GLN A 852 -33.55 18.24 -11.18
CA GLN A 852 -33.56 16.76 -11.27
C GLN A 852 -32.88 16.19 -12.54
N ILE A 853 -31.60 16.53 -12.74
CA ILE A 853 -30.79 16.07 -13.87
C ILE A 853 -30.22 14.68 -13.53
N SER A 854 -30.62 13.67 -14.31
CA SER A 854 -30.16 12.29 -14.15
C SER A 854 -29.65 11.70 -15.46
N PHE A 855 -28.61 10.89 -15.38
CA PHE A 855 -28.04 10.16 -16.52
C PHE A 855 -27.95 8.65 -16.22
N ALA A 856 -28.60 7.86 -17.06
CA ALA A 856 -28.70 6.41 -16.95
C ALA A 856 -28.05 5.70 -18.15
N PRO A 857 -26.85 5.11 -18.01
CA PRO A 857 -26.28 4.21 -19.01
C PRO A 857 -27.10 2.91 -19.17
N PRO A 858 -27.01 2.21 -20.31
CA PRO A 858 -27.68 0.94 -20.52
C PRO A 858 -27.20 -0.11 -19.52
N LEU A 859 -28.11 -0.93 -18.99
CA LEU A 859 -27.82 -1.94 -17.96
C LEU A 859 -26.66 -2.89 -18.32
N ALA A 860 -26.47 -3.21 -19.60
CA ALA A 860 -25.39 -4.07 -20.08
C ALA A 860 -24.02 -3.37 -20.19
N VAL A 861 -23.99 -2.03 -20.23
CA VAL A 861 -22.76 -1.22 -20.16
C VAL A 861 -22.33 -1.11 -18.71
N ALA A 862 -23.26 -0.70 -17.84
CA ALA A 862 -23.11 -0.56 -16.38
C ALA A 862 -22.96 -1.88 -15.60
N LEU A 863 -22.42 -2.91 -16.25
CA LEU A 863 -22.10 -4.24 -15.74
C LEU A 863 -20.87 -4.83 -16.45
N ASP A 864 -20.20 -4.10 -17.34
CA ASP A 864 -19.21 -4.55 -18.35
C ASP A 864 -19.68 -5.70 -19.29
N ALA A 865 -20.91 -6.16 -19.11
CA ALA A 865 -21.46 -7.37 -19.70
C ALA A 865 -22.22 -7.10 -21.01
N THR A 866 -21.64 -6.28 -21.89
CA THR A 866 -22.26 -5.89 -23.18
C THR A 866 -22.41 -7.06 -24.16
N ASN A 867 -21.72 -8.18 -23.90
CA ASN A 867 -21.86 -9.46 -24.57
C ASN A 867 -23.04 -10.32 -24.07
N LEU A 868 -23.66 -9.95 -22.95
CA LEU A 868 -24.80 -10.66 -22.35
C LEU A 868 -26.12 -9.91 -22.59
N THR A 869 -27.22 -10.66 -22.68
CA THR A 869 -28.57 -10.09 -22.76
C THR A 869 -29.19 -10.06 -21.37
N TRP A 870 -29.64 -8.88 -20.94
CA TRP A 870 -30.17 -8.66 -19.60
C TRP A 870 -31.67 -8.41 -19.61
N THR A 871 -32.37 -9.01 -18.64
CA THR A 871 -33.78 -8.75 -18.34
C THR A 871 -33.95 -8.34 -16.89
N THR A 872 -34.98 -7.57 -16.58
CA THR A 872 -35.25 -7.07 -15.23
C THR A 872 -36.76 -7.00 -14.98
N GLY A 873 -37.16 -7.10 -13.72
CA GLY A 873 -38.56 -7.03 -13.30
C GLY A 873 -38.72 -7.14 -11.77
N GLY A 874 -39.95 -7.41 -11.35
CA GLY A 874 -40.39 -7.30 -9.95
C GLY A 874 -41.37 -6.14 -9.81
N SER A 875 -41.30 -5.42 -8.68
CA SER A 875 -42.10 -4.20 -8.46
C SER A 875 -41.49 -2.95 -9.13
N ALA A 876 -40.18 -2.95 -9.36
CA ALA A 876 -39.45 -1.94 -10.11
C ALA A 876 -38.28 -2.58 -10.88
N ASN A 877 -37.82 -1.94 -11.95
CA ASN A 877 -36.70 -2.43 -12.77
C ASN A 877 -35.35 -1.93 -12.25
N TRP A 878 -34.30 -2.73 -12.44
CA TRP A 878 -32.91 -2.30 -12.30
C TRP A 878 -32.50 -1.37 -13.46
N ALA A 879 -31.57 -0.46 -13.21
CA ALA A 879 -31.04 0.49 -14.18
C ALA A 879 -29.53 0.71 -13.99
N GLY A 880 -28.82 1.12 -15.04
CA GLY A 880 -27.44 1.62 -14.94
C GLY A 880 -27.43 3.06 -14.41
N GLN A 881 -26.43 3.40 -13.60
CA GLN A 881 -26.20 4.74 -13.04
C GLN A 881 -24.71 5.01 -12.80
N ILE A 882 -24.35 6.28 -12.62
CA ILE A 882 -22.95 6.76 -12.52
C ILE A 882 -22.56 7.27 -11.11
N GLY A 883 -23.42 7.10 -10.09
CA GLY A 883 -23.23 7.71 -8.78
C GLY A 883 -22.55 6.81 -7.74
N THR A 884 -22.90 5.53 -7.75
CA THR A 884 -22.32 4.48 -6.88
C THR A 884 -21.77 3.37 -7.77
N THR A 885 -20.46 3.37 -7.99
CA THR A 885 -19.78 2.48 -8.95
C THR A 885 -18.52 1.87 -8.31
N ARG A 886 -17.99 0.78 -8.89
CA ARG A 886 -16.78 0.10 -8.40
C ARG A 886 -15.50 0.78 -8.90
N ASP A 887 -15.53 1.38 -10.07
CA ASP A 887 -14.36 1.80 -10.85
C ASP A 887 -14.37 3.28 -11.28
N SER A 888 -15.37 4.04 -10.81
CA SER A 888 -15.64 5.43 -11.19
C SER A 888 -16.20 5.64 -12.61
N VAL A 889 -16.77 4.60 -13.24
CA VAL A 889 -17.49 4.71 -14.54
C VAL A 889 -19.01 4.61 -14.34
N ASP A 890 -19.58 3.40 -14.31
CA ASP A 890 -21.01 3.15 -14.09
C ASP A 890 -21.25 1.81 -13.37
N ALA A 891 -22.45 1.60 -12.82
CA ALA A 891 -22.87 0.32 -12.22
C ALA A 891 -24.39 0.16 -12.23
N ALA A 892 -24.89 -1.07 -12.13
CA ALA A 892 -26.30 -1.35 -12.02
C ALA A 892 -26.81 -1.14 -10.59
N GLN A 893 -27.99 -0.52 -10.45
CA GLN A 893 -28.71 -0.35 -9.19
C GLN A 893 -30.09 -1.01 -9.26
N SER A 894 -30.52 -1.59 -8.13
CA SER A 894 -31.89 -2.09 -7.93
C SER A 894 -32.94 -0.99 -8.04
N GLY A 895 -34.06 -1.27 -8.70
CA GLY A 895 -35.17 -0.32 -8.75
C GLY A 895 -35.73 0.01 -7.37
N ALA A 896 -36.10 1.27 -7.17
CA ALA A 896 -36.69 1.73 -5.90
C ALA A 896 -37.98 0.97 -5.57
N ILE A 897 -38.02 0.34 -4.39
CA ILE A 897 -39.10 -0.54 -3.94
C ILE A 897 -39.46 -0.28 -2.48
N THR A 898 -40.72 -0.50 -2.12
CA THR A 898 -41.21 -0.36 -0.74
C THR A 898 -41.30 -1.71 -0.02
N ASN A 899 -41.75 -1.70 1.23
CA ASN A 899 -41.94 -2.90 2.06
C ASN A 899 -42.67 -4.03 1.32
N SER A 900 -42.19 -5.27 1.50
CA SER A 900 -42.71 -6.51 0.93
C SER A 900 -42.73 -6.55 -0.60
N GLN A 901 -41.82 -5.80 -1.22
CA GLN A 901 -41.55 -5.83 -2.67
C GLN A 901 -40.17 -6.40 -2.98
N THR A 902 -39.94 -6.70 -4.25
CA THR A 902 -38.69 -7.26 -4.78
C THR A 902 -38.39 -6.60 -6.13
N SER A 903 -37.11 -6.41 -6.45
CA SER A 903 -36.61 -5.96 -7.75
C SER A 903 -35.45 -6.86 -8.17
N TYR A 904 -35.50 -7.44 -9.37
CA TYR A 904 -34.45 -8.33 -9.88
C TYR A 904 -33.94 -7.95 -11.26
N MET A 905 -32.72 -8.37 -11.55
CA MET A 905 -32.16 -8.47 -12.89
C MET A 905 -31.56 -9.86 -13.10
N GLU A 906 -31.57 -10.33 -14.34
CA GLU A 906 -31.06 -11.64 -14.70
C GLU A 906 -30.54 -11.71 -16.13
N THR A 907 -29.70 -12.71 -16.37
CA THR A 907 -29.18 -13.09 -17.69
C THR A 907 -29.04 -14.61 -17.78
N THR A 908 -28.90 -15.15 -18.99
CA THR A 908 -28.69 -16.59 -19.24
C THR A 908 -27.31 -16.82 -19.85
N VAL A 909 -26.55 -17.73 -19.26
CA VAL A 909 -25.20 -18.11 -19.69
C VAL A 909 -25.16 -19.59 -20.03
N VAL A 910 -24.14 -20.01 -20.80
CA VAL A 910 -23.87 -21.43 -21.06
C VAL A 910 -22.55 -21.81 -20.41
N GLY A 911 -22.61 -22.71 -19.45
CA GLY A 911 -21.44 -23.29 -18.78
C GLY A 911 -21.04 -24.66 -19.34
N PRO A 912 -19.95 -25.26 -18.81
CA PRO A 912 -19.30 -24.91 -17.56
C PRO A 912 -18.45 -23.64 -17.65
N GLY A 913 -18.50 -22.84 -16.58
CA GLY A 913 -17.81 -21.57 -16.50
C GLY A 913 -17.62 -21.08 -15.06
N VAL A 914 -17.22 -19.81 -14.96
CA VAL A 914 -17.14 -19.05 -13.72
C VAL A 914 -17.80 -17.70 -14.00
N VAL A 915 -18.76 -17.28 -13.17
CA VAL A 915 -19.21 -15.88 -13.13
C VAL A 915 -18.54 -15.19 -11.95
N SER A 916 -17.96 -14.02 -12.20
CA SER A 916 -17.42 -13.12 -11.19
C SER A 916 -18.06 -11.74 -11.32
N PHE A 917 -18.38 -11.09 -10.21
CA PHE A 917 -18.97 -9.75 -10.19
C PHE A 917 -18.66 -9.03 -8.88
N TRP A 918 -18.63 -7.70 -8.92
CA TRP A 918 -18.66 -6.88 -7.72
C TRP A 918 -20.11 -6.58 -7.32
N TRP A 919 -20.36 -6.53 -6.01
CA TRP A 919 -21.69 -6.20 -5.46
C TRP A 919 -21.60 -5.47 -4.12
N LYS A 920 -22.61 -4.64 -3.86
CA LYS A 920 -22.72 -3.71 -2.73
C LYS A 920 -24.19 -3.62 -2.31
N VAL A 921 -24.46 -3.34 -1.03
CA VAL A 921 -25.83 -3.07 -0.55
C VAL A 921 -25.81 -2.02 0.56
N SER A 922 -26.85 -1.21 0.62
CA SER A 922 -27.14 -0.31 1.74
C SER A 922 -28.61 -0.45 2.08
N SER A 923 -28.88 -1.24 3.12
CA SER A 923 -30.21 -1.72 3.51
C SER A 923 -30.29 -2.01 5.02
N GLU A 924 -31.44 -2.46 5.53
CA GLU A 924 -31.53 -2.92 6.93
C GLU A 924 -30.82 -4.28 7.15
N LEU A 925 -29.86 -4.30 8.09
CA LEU A 925 -28.99 -5.43 8.36
C LEU A 925 -29.76 -6.66 8.87
N GLY A 926 -29.78 -7.73 8.07
CA GLY A 926 -30.46 -8.97 8.41
C GLY A 926 -31.95 -9.02 8.05
N TYR A 927 -32.50 -7.96 7.44
CA TYR A 927 -33.92 -7.86 7.06
C TYR A 927 -34.10 -7.65 5.55
N ASP A 928 -33.38 -6.67 4.99
CA ASP A 928 -33.43 -6.32 3.57
C ASP A 928 -32.20 -6.83 2.84
N PHE A 929 -32.37 -7.67 1.81
CA PHE A 929 -31.26 -8.45 1.23
C PHE A 929 -31.10 -8.23 -0.27
N LEU A 930 -29.84 -8.13 -0.72
CA LEU A 930 -29.43 -8.44 -2.09
C LEU A 930 -28.97 -9.90 -2.16
N TYR A 931 -29.66 -10.72 -2.94
CA TYR A 931 -29.35 -12.10 -3.22
C TYR A 931 -28.65 -12.27 -4.57
N PHE A 932 -27.70 -13.20 -4.66
CA PHE A 932 -27.29 -13.81 -5.92
C PHE A 932 -27.81 -15.26 -5.99
N SER A 933 -28.30 -15.67 -7.15
CA SER A 933 -28.91 -16.98 -7.36
C SER A 933 -28.60 -17.58 -8.74
N LEU A 934 -28.44 -18.90 -8.75
CA LEU A 934 -28.18 -19.74 -9.91
C LEU A 934 -29.38 -20.68 -10.11
N ASP A 935 -30.06 -20.57 -11.25
CA ASP A 935 -31.30 -21.30 -11.57
C ASP A 935 -32.40 -21.16 -10.49
N GLY A 936 -32.45 -19.99 -9.83
CA GLY A 936 -33.36 -19.70 -8.72
C GLY A 936 -32.91 -20.22 -7.35
N ASN A 937 -31.79 -20.95 -7.27
CA ASN A 937 -31.19 -21.36 -6.00
C ASN A 937 -30.27 -20.24 -5.48
N ILE A 938 -30.58 -19.67 -4.32
CA ILE A 938 -29.74 -18.65 -3.68
C ILE A 938 -28.36 -19.25 -3.39
N SER A 939 -27.32 -18.64 -3.96
CA SER A 939 -25.93 -19.03 -3.74
C SER A 939 -25.27 -18.20 -2.64
N ASN A 940 -25.67 -16.93 -2.48
CA ASN A 940 -25.25 -16.07 -1.37
C ASN A 940 -26.20 -14.85 -1.22
N SER A 941 -26.07 -14.12 -0.11
CA SER A 941 -26.84 -12.90 0.18
C SER A 941 -26.03 -11.89 1.02
N ILE A 942 -26.25 -10.60 0.77
CA ILE A 942 -25.73 -9.51 1.61
C ILE A 942 -26.87 -8.58 2.06
N SER A 943 -26.74 -8.00 3.26
CA SER A 943 -27.69 -7.03 3.85
C SER A 943 -26.96 -6.09 4.81
N GLY A 944 -27.55 -4.93 5.12
CA GLY A 944 -26.90 -3.90 5.91
C GLY A 944 -26.15 -2.88 5.05
N SER A 945 -25.13 -2.23 5.62
CA SER A 945 -24.22 -1.36 4.87
C SER A 945 -22.94 -2.12 4.51
N VAL A 946 -22.99 -2.84 3.38
CA VAL A 946 -21.87 -3.65 2.89
C VAL A 946 -21.28 -2.99 1.65
N ASN A 947 -20.02 -2.57 1.72
CA ASN A 947 -19.33 -1.95 0.60
C ASN A 947 -18.96 -2.98 -0.49
N TRP A 948 -18.49 -2.48 -1.65
CA TRP A 948 -18.10 -3.32 -2.79
C TRP A 948 -17.18 -4.48 -2.40
N GLN A 949 -17.64 -5.70 -2.63
CA GLN A 949 -16.84 -6.92 -2.54
C GLN A 949 -16.92 -7.70 -3.85
N LEU A 950 -15.88 -8.48 -4.17
CA LEU A 950 -15.88 -9.41 -5.28
C LEU A 950 -16.55 -10.72 -4.86
N ALA A 951 -17.41 -11.27 -5.70
CA ALA A 951 -17.88 -12.65 -5.58
C ALA A 951 -17.59 -13.43 -6.86
N SER A 952 -17.40 -14.75 -6.72
CA SER A 952 -17.18 -15.69 -7.82
C SER A 952 -17.96 -16.98 -7.58
N TYR A 953 -18.60 -17.51 -8.63
CA TYR A 953 -19.39 -18.73 -8.58
C TYR A 953 -19.16 -19.60 -9.81
N ALA A 954 -18.98 -20.90 -9.59
CA ALA A 954 -18.91 -21.87 -10.68
C ALA A 954 -20.28 -22.03 -11.35
N VAL A 955 -20.32 -21.90 -12.67
CA VAL A 955 -21.48 -22.19 -13.52
C VAL A 955 -21.36 -23.65 -13.99
N PRO A 956 -22.34 -24.54 -13.73
CA PRO A 956 -22.27 -25.95 -14.15
C PRO A 956 -22.36 -26.16 -15.68
N VAL A 957 -22.32 -27.42 -16.11
CA VAL A 957 -22.50 -27.80 -17.52
C VAL A 957 -23.98 -27.66 -17.90
N GLY A 958 -24.31 -26.68 -18.74
CA GLY A 958 -25.69 -26.45 -19.18
C GLY A 958 -25.98 -25.00 -19.55
N SER A 959 -27.25 -24.71 -19.82
CA SER A 959 -27.77 -23.34 -19.90
C SER A 959 -28.30 -22.96 -18.52
N HIS A 960 -27.79 -21.87 -17.95
CA HIS A 960 -28.06 -21.48 -16.56
C HIS A 960 -28.51 -20.02 -16.49
N THR A 961 -29.46 -19.73 -15.59
CA THR A 961 -29.91 -18.35 -15.32
C THR A 961 -29.19 -17.81 -14.09
N LEU A 962 -28.52 -16.67 -14.28
CA LEU A 962 -27.88 -15.90 -13.22
C LEU A 962 -28.82 -14.75 -12.84
N ARG A 963 -29.24 -14.66 -11.58
CA ARG A 963 -30.18 -13.63 -11.12
C ARG A 963 -29.72 -12.97 -9.82
N TRP A 964 -29.73 -11.64 -9.84
CA TRP A 964 -29.53 -10.77 -8.68
C TRP A 964 -30.90 -10.22 -8.26
N THR A 965 -31.27 -10.36 -6.98
CA THR A 965 -32.59 -9.94 -6.46
C THR A 965 -32.41 -9.11 -5.21
N TYR A 966 -32.85 -7.86 -5.23
CA TYR A 966 -33.00 -7.05 -4.02
C TYR A 966 -34.43 -7.14 -3.50
N THR A 967 -34.61 -7.34 -2.19
CA THR A 967 -35.94 -7.44 -1.55
C THR A 967 -36.01 -6.62 -0.27
N LYS A 968 -37.19 -6.03 -0.04
CA LYS A 968 -37.57 -5.40 1.23
C LYS A 968 -38.35 -6.36 2.13
N ASP A 969 -38.17 -6.23 3.44
CA ASP A 969 -38.96 -6.88 4.49
C ASP A 969 -40.35 -6.19 4.68
N PHE A 970 -41.12 -6.48 5.74
CA PHE A 970 -42.45 -5.89 5.97
C PHE A 970 -42.46 -4.51 6.68
N THR A 971 -41.37 -4.03 7.29
CA THR A 971 -41.32 -2.79 8.10
C THR A 971 -39.97 -2.06 8.05
N PHE A 972 -40.00 -0.71 8.09
CA PHE A 972 -38.83 0.16 8.13
C PHE A 972 -37.99 0.25 6.83
N SER A 973 -37.00 1.14 6.86
CA SER A 973 -36.17 1.64 5.77
C SER A 973 -34.88 2.18 6.35
N VAL A 974 -33.72 1.67 5.93
CA VAL A 974 -32.43 1.94 6.57
C VAL A 974 -31.30 1.94 5.54
N GLY A 975 -30.50 3.01 5.52
CA GLY A 975 -29.53 3.24 4.45
C GLY A 975 -30.22 3.77 3.20
N ALA A 976 -29.75 3.36 2.02
CA ALA A 976 -30.30 3.77 0.73
C ALA A 976 -31.47 2.89 0.22
N ASP A 977 -31.84 1.84 0.96
CA ASP A 977 -32.77 0.77 0.53
C ASP A 977 -32.46 0.26 -0.90
N ALA A 978 -31.18 0.00 -1.20
CA ALA A 978 -30.73 -0.40 -2.53
C ALA A 978 -29.55 -1.39 -2.53
N GLY A 979 -29.51 -2.22 -3.58
CA GLY A 979 -28.38 -3.06 -3.96
C GLY A 979 -27.77 -2.63 -5.29
N TRP A 980 -26.46 -2.80 -5.44
CA TRP A 980 -25.71 -2.54 -6.68
C TRP A 980 -24.87 -3.74 -7.09
N VAL A 981 -24.65 -3.86 -8.41
CA VAL A 981 -23.85 -4.91 -9.05
C VAL A 981 -23.05 -4.28 -10.19
N ASP A 982 -21.82 -4.76 -10.39
CA ASP A 982 -20.82 -4.13 -11.26
C ASP A 982 -19.81 -5.18 -11.79
N GLN A 983 -19.13 -4.91 -12.90
CA GLN A 983 -18.04 -5.73 -13.47
C GLN A 983 -18.38 -7.24 -13.55
N VAL A 984 -19.50 -7.58 -14.20
CA VAL A 984 -19.99 -8.96 -14.37
C VAL A 984 -19.25 -9.64 -15.52
N ALA A 985 -18.19 -10.37 -15.19
CA ALA A 985 -17.43 -11.19 -16.14
C ALA A 985 -17.85 -12.67 -16.06
N VAL A 986 -17.95 -13.32 -17.23
CA VAL A 986 -18.30 -14.76 -17.35
C VAL A 986 -17.22 -15.46 -18.19
N TRP A 987 -16.49 -16.36 -17.56
CA TRP A 987 -15.33 -17.05 -18.12
C TRP A 987 -15.65 -18.53 -18.39
N PRO A 988 -15.34 -19.09 -19.58
CA PRO A 988 -15.46 -20.53 -19.81
C PRO A 988 -14.42 -21.30 -18.99
N SER A 989 -14.81 -22.41 -18.35
CA SER A 989 -13.92 -23.22 -17.49
C SER A 989 -13.62 -24.61 -18.06
N MET A 990 -13.74 -24.77 -19.38
CA MET A 990 -13.61 -26.05 -20.06
C MET A 990 -12.84 -25.95 -21.38
N VAL A 991 -11.80 -26.77 -21.51
CA VAL A 991 -11.08 -27.01 -22.76
C VAL A 991 -11.99 -27.77 -23.73
N THR A 992 -12.15 -27.26 -24.95
CA THR A 992 -13.07 -27.83 -25.96
C THR A 992 -12.36 -28.36 -27.20
N VAL A 993 -11.10 -27.96 -27.44
CA VAL A 993 -10.28 -28.36 -28.58
C VAL A 993 -8.89 -28.84 -28.17
N THR A 994 -8.27 -29.68 -29.00
CA THR A 994 -6.90 -30.19 -28.80
C THR A 994 -5.79 -29.24 -29.29
N ASN A 995 -6.15 -28.05 -29.76
CA ASN A 995 -5.19 -27.05 -30.24
C ASN A 995 -4.28 -26.56 -29.10
N ASP A 996 -3.02 -26.30 -29.43
CA ASP A 996 -2.00 -25.77 -28.50
C ASP A 996 -2.26 -24.32 -28.04
N SER A 997 -3.02 -23.56 -28.83
CA SER A 997 -3.32 -22.15 -28.58
C SER A 997 -4.63 -21.72 -29.25
N GLY A 998 -5.17 -20.57 -28.81
CA GLY A 998 -6.39 -19.97 -29.35
C GLY A 998 -7.68 -20.40 -28.64
N PRO A 999 -8.86 -19.95 -29.10
CA PRO A 999 -10.13 -20.16 -28.41
C PRO A 999 -10.41 -21.63 -28.07
N GLY A 1000 -10.77 -21.89 -26.80
CA GLY A 1000 -11.08 -23.23 -26.30
C GLY A 1000 -9.87 -24.15 -26.04
N SER A 1001 -8.64 -23.68 -26.25
CA SER A 1001 -7.42 -24.43 -25.91
C SER A 1001 -7.09 -24.38 -24.41
N LEU A 1002 -6.36 -25.37 -23.90
CA LEU A 1002 -5.87 -25.39 -22.51
C LEU A 1002 -5.02 -24.15 -22.17
N ARG A 1003 -4.17 -23.72 -23.11
CA ARG A 1003 -3.32 -22.53 -22.96
C ARG A 1003 -4.14 -21.24 -22.80
N GLN A 1004 -5.28 -21.14 -23.49
CA GLN A 1004 -6.21 -20.03 -23.35
C GLN A 1004 -6.91 -20.04 -21.98
N MET A 1005 -7.43 -21.20 -21.53
CA MET A 1005 -8.12 -21.31 -20.24
C MET A 1005 -7.19 -20.90 -19.07
N ILE A 1006 -5.92 -21.33 -19.10
CA ILE A 1006 -4.91 -20.98 -18.07
C ILE A 1006 -4.54 -19.48 -18.11
N ALA A 1007 -4.57 -18.85 -19.29
CA ALA A 1007 -4.27 -17.43 -19.44
C ALA A 1007 -5.43 -16.51 -19.03
N ASP A 1008 -6.68 -16.97 -19.17
CA ASP A 1008 -7.88 -16.14 -19.01
C ASP A 1008 -8.55 -16.29 -17.62
N LEU A 1009 -8.61 -17.49 -17.03
CA LEU A 1009 -9.40 -17.74 -15.83
C LEU A 1009 -8.82 -17.09 -14.56
N PRO A 1010 -9.66 -16.51 -13.66
CA PRO A 1010 -9.20 -16.01 -12.37
C PRO A 1010 -8.52 -17.08 -11.50
N GLU A 1011 -7.70 -16.64 -10.55
CA GLU A 1011 -6.88 -17.53 -9.71
C GLU A 1011 -7.72 -18.46 -8.82
N GLY A 1012 -7.18 -19.63 -8.50
CA GLY A 1012 -7.83 -20.66 -7.66
C GLY A 1012 -8.85 -21.56 -8.37
N HIS A 1013 -9.19 -21.32 -9.63
CA HIS A 1013 -10.30 -21.99 -10.30
C HIS A 1013 -9.93 -23.35 -10.93
N THR A 1014 -10.96 -24.18 -11.17
CA THR A 1014 -10.82 -25.51 -11.81
C THR A 1014 -11.13 -25.43 -13.31
N ILE A 1015 -10.17 -25.87 -14.12
CA ILE A 1015 -10.29 -26.11 -15.55
C ILE A 1015 -10.65 -27.57 -15.77
N THR A 1016 -11.70 -27.78 -16.56
CA THR A 1016 -12.20 -29.10 -16.97
C THR A 1016 -11.97 -29.34 -18.46
N PHE A 1017 -12.31 -30.54 -18.96
CA PHE A 1017 -12.13 -30.91 -20.36
C PHE A 1017 -13.45 -31.48 -20.92
N ALA A 1018 -13.81 -31.08 -22.14
CA ALA A 1018 -15.05 -31.49 -22.78
C ALA A 1018 -15.08 -33.01 -23.06
N PRO A 1019 -16.22 -33.71 -22.96
CA PRO A 1019 -16.28 -35.18 -23.09
C PRO A 1019 -15.71 -35.75 -24.40
N ASN A 1020 -15.75 -34.97 -25.49
CA ASN A 1020 -15.15 -35.33 -26.78
C ASN A 1020 -13.61 -35.35 -26.79
N LEU A 1021 -12.96 -34.93 -25.70
CA LEU A 1021 -11.51 -34.95 -25.52
C LEU A 1021 -11.01 -36.17 -24.73
N SER A 1022 -11.90 -37.09 -24.32
CA SER A 1022 -11.54 -38.31 -23.57
C SER A 1022 -10.53 -39.19 -24.33
N GLY A 1023 -9.29 -39.25 -23.84
CA GLY A 1023 -8.17 -39.95 -24.48
C GLY A 1023 -7.53 -39.21 -25.65
N ALA A 1024 -7.89 -37.94 -25.89
CA ALA A 1024 -7.30 -37.11 -26.93
C ALA A 1024 -5.92 -36.56 -26.53
N THR A 1025 -5.15 -36.08 -27.51
CA THR A 1025 -3.82 -35.50 -27.29
C THR A 1025 -3.76 -34.02 -27.67
N ILE A 1026 -3.40 -33.17 -26.72
CA ILE A 1026 -2.95 -31.79 -26.93
C ILE A 1026 -1.44 -31.86 -27.23
N THR A 1027 -1.06 -31.52 -28.45
CA THR A 1027 0.35 -31.57 -28.90
C THR A 1027 0.94 -30.17 -28.86
N LEU A 1028 1.97 -29.96 -28.05
CA LEU A 1028 2.61 -28.65 -27.88
C LEU A 1028 3.53 -28.34 -29.07
N THR A 1029 3.45 -27.09 -29.55
CA THR A 1029 4.15 -26.58 -30.73
C THR A 1029 4.75 -25.18 -30.51
N THR A 1030 4.18 -24.42 -29.58
CA THR A 1030 4.55 -23.05 -29.18
C THR A 1030 5.39 -23.03 -27.90
N GLY A 1031 5.93 -24.18 -27.48
CA GLY A 1031 6.68 -24.36 -26.25
C GLY A 1031 5.81 -24.70 -25.05
N GLN A 1032 6.39 -24.66 -23.85
CA GLN A 1032 5.74 -25.08 -22.61
C GLN A 1032 4.53 -24.21 -22.25
N ILE A 1033 3.62 -24.75 -21.43
CA ILE A 1033 2.53 -24.01 -20.81
C ILE A 1033 3.00 -23.46 -19.46
N PRO A 1034 3.06 -22.14 -19.26
CA PRO A 1034 3.32 -21.56 -17.95
C PRO A 1034 2.07 -21.73 -17.06
N LEU A 1035 2.28 -22.17 -15.82
CA LEU A 1035 1.27 -22.14 -14.77
C LEU A 1035 1.65 -20.98 -13.84
N SER A 1036 1.06 -19.82 -14.12
CA SER A 1036 1.41 -18.50 -13.55
C SER A 1036 0.36 -17.94 -12.58
N ARG A 1037 -0.56 -18.78 -12.12
CA ARG A 1037 -1.61 -18.50 -11.14
C ARG A 1037 -2.12 -19.81 -10.57
N ASP A 1038 -2.73 -19.78 -9.39
CA ASP A 1038 -3.30 -20.97 -8.77
C ASP A 1038 -4.41 -21.56 -9.66
N CYS A 1039 -4.37 -22.87 -9.93
CA CYS A 1039 -5.40 -23.55 -10.71
C CYS A 1039 -5.43 -25.06 -10.48
N THR A 1040 -6.59 -25.66 -10.70
CA THR A 1040 -6.76 -27.12 -10.82
C THR A 1040 -7.03 -27.50 -12.27
N LEU A 1041 -6.27 -28.44 -12.86
CA LEU A 1041 -6.59 -29.06 -14.15
C LEU A 1041 -7.19 -30.44 -13.89
N ASP A 1042 -8.51 -30.60 -14.06
CA ASP A 1042 -9.23 -31.84 -13.74
C ASP A 1042 -9.79 -32.54 -14.99
N ALA A 1043 -9.20 -33.67 -15.33
CA ALA A 1043 -9.66 -34.57 -16.38
C ALA A 1043 -10.31 -35.86 -15.83
N SER A 1044 -10.65 -35.94 -14.54
CA SER A 1044 -11.25 -37.14 -13.93
C SER A 1044 -12.64 -37.49 -14.48
N ALA A 1045 -13.35 -36.51 -15.03
CA ALA A 1045 -14.60 -36.70 -15.76
C ALA A 1045 -14.42 -37.40 -17.13
N LEU A 1046 -13.18 -37.51 -17.64
CA LEU A 1046 -12.86 -38.19 -18.89
C LEU A 1046 -12.43 -39.65 -18.65
N PRO A 1047 -13.18 -40.67 -19.14
CA PRO A 1047 -12.83 -42.08 -18.94
C PRO A 1047 -11.47 -42.50 -19.52
N GLY A 1048 -10.94 -41.76 -20.49
CA GLY A 1048 -9.59 -41.93 -21.05
C GLY A 1048 -8.58 -40.86 -20.60
N GLY A 1049 -8.93 -40.00 -19.64
CA GLY A 1049 -8.13 -38.83 -19.26
C GLY A 1049 -7.90 -37.86 -20.42
N ILE A 1050 -6.85 -37.03 -20.30
CA ILE A 1050 -6.33 -36.18 -21.37
C ILE A 1050 -4.81 -36.35 -21.49
N ILE A 1051 -4.28 -36.34 -22.71
CA ILE A 1051 -2.84 -36.46 -22.98
C ILE A 1051 -2.29 -35.06 -23.35
N ILE A 1052 -1.28 -34.60 -22.62
CA ILE A 1052 -0.47 -33.42 -22.95
C ILE A 1052 0.88 -33.92 -23.46
N SER A 1053 1.26 -33.59 -24.70
CA SER A 1053 2.52 -34.07 -25.27
C SER A 1053 3.43 -32.95 -25.74
N GLY A 1054 4.67 -32.96 -25.23
CA GLY A 1054 5.73 -32.02 -25.61
C GLY A 1054 6.38 -32.29 -26.98
N ASN A 1055 5.85 -33.24 -27.76
CA ASN A 1055 6.23 -33.52 -29.16
C ASN A 1055 7.75 -33.76 -29.39
N GLY A 1056 8.47 -34.24 -28.37
CA GLY A 1056 9.92 -34.41 -28.36
C GLY A 1056 10.74 -33.11 -28.34
N ALA A 1057 10.10 -31.94 -28.27
CA ALA A 1057 10.72 -30.62 -28.48
C ALA A 1057 10.41 -29.58 -27.37
N SER A 1058 9.52 -29.90 -26.43
CA SER A 1058 9.11 -29.00 -25.35
C SER A 1058 8.90 -29.73 -24.03
N ARG A 1059 9.15 -29.03 -22.92
CA ARG A 1059 8.56 -29.33 -21.60
C ARG A 1059 7.03 -29.14 -21.68
N ALA A 1060 6.25 -29.85 -20.85
CA ALA A 1060 4.80 -29.61 -20.80
C ALA A 1060 4.46 -28.38 -19.96
N PHE A 1061 4.86 -28.37 -18.68
CA PHE A 1061 4.46 -27.34 -17.72
C PHE A 1061 5.65 -26.69 -16.99
N TYR A 1062 5.47 -25.43 -16.62
CA TYR A 1062 6.36 -24.71 -15.71
C TYR A 1062 5.51 -24.03 -14.62
N VAL A 1063 5.61 -24.52 -13.38
CA VAL A 1063 4.95 -23.93 -12.21
C VAL A 1063 5.80 -22.78 -11.70
N GLN A 1064 5.26 -21.57 -11.71
CA GLN A 1064 6.00 -20.35 -11.38
C GLN A 1064 6.13 -20.12 -9.86
N PRO A 1065 7.10 -19.30 -9.41
CA PRO A 1065 7.20 -18.89 -8.01
C PRO A 1065 5.90 -18.32 -7.45
N GLY A 1066 5.53 -18.78 -6.26
CA GLY A 1066 4.32 -18.35 -5.54
C GLY A 1066 3.02 -19.06 -5.93
N VAL A 1067 3.04 -19.90 -6.97
CA VAL A 1067 1.85 -20.58 -7.51
C VAL A 1067 1.65 -21.97 -6.91
N THR A 1068 0.41 -22.33 -6.57
CA THR A 1068 -0.03 -23.67 -6.16
C THR A 1068 -0.91 -24.30 -7.23
N THR A 1069 -0.55 -25.47 -7.73
CA THR A 1069 -1.28 -26.14 -8.83
C THR A 1069 -1.69 -27.57 -8.49
N VAL A 1070 -2.83 -28.01 -9.04
CA VAL A 1070 -3.35 -29.38 -8.89
C VAL A 1070 -3.62 -29.98 -10.27
N LEU A 1071 -3.10 -31.16 -10.58
CA LEU A 1071 -3.40 -31.90 -11.81
C LEU A 1071 -4.07 -33.24 -11.47
N ASN A 1072 -5.21 -33.55 -12.09
CA ASN A 1072 -5.96 -34.78 -11.84
C ASN A 1072 -6.28 -35.53 -13.15
N ASN A 1073 -5.86 -36.79 -13.26
CA ASN A 1073 -6.12 -37.70 -14.40
C ASN A 1073 -5.50 -37.24 -15.75
N LEU A 1074 -4.35 -36.55 -15.70
CA LEU A 1074 -3.57 -36.14 -16.89
C LEU A 1074 -2.48 -37.18 -17.24
N THR A 1075 -2.19 -37.33 -18.53
CA THR A 1075 -0.99 -38.01 -19.04
C THR A 1075 -0.04 -37.00 -19.69
N ILE A 1076 1.18 -36.84 -19.16
CA ILE A 1076 2.21 -35.94 -19.68
C ILE A 1076 3.31 -36.77 -20.35
N THR A 1077 3.50 -36.62 -21.67
CA THR A 1077 4.30 -37.59 -22.43
C THR A 1077 5.14 -37.03 -23.58
N ASN A 1078 6.27 -37.68 -23.86
CA ASN A 1078 7.24 -37.31 -24.90
C ASN A 1078 7.73 -35.84 -24.78
N CYS A 1079 7.90 -35.35 -23.55
CA CYS A 1079 8.41 -34.00 -23.32
C CYS A 1079 9.95 -33.96 -23.30
N ASN A 1080 10.52 -32.84 -23.70
CA ASN A 1080 11.97 -32.61 -23.70
C ASN A 1080 12.31 -31.17 -23.29
N ALA A 1081 13.14 -31.02 -22.25
CA ALA A 1081 13.50 -29.70 -21.72
C ALA A 1081 14.69 -28.99 -22.40
N ALA A 1082 15.38 -29.59 -23.38
CA ALA A 1082 16.64 -29.06 -23.92
C ALA A 1082 16.50 -27.67 -24.56
N THR A 1083 15.32 -27.33 -25.09
CA THR A 1083 14.98 -26.03 -25.69
C THR A 1083 13.96 -25.24 -24.86
N ALA A 1084 13.77 -25.58 -23.58
CA ALA A 1084 12.83 -24.89 -22.70
C ALA A 1084 13.31 -23.47 -22.33
N PRO A 1085 12.49 -22.41 -22.47
CA PRO A 1085 12.93 -21.03 -22.26
C PRO A 1085 13.25 -20.65 -20.82
N GLN A 1086 12.73 -21.38 -19.82
CA GLN A 1086 13.11 -21.25 -18.42
C GLN A 1086 13.86 -22.50 -17.96
N LEU A 1087 15.08 -22.32 -17.46
CA LEU A 1087 16.02 -23.38 -17.05
C LEU A 1087 16.08 -24.54 -18.05
N ALA A 1088 16.66 -24.29 -19.23
CA ALA A 1088 16.84 -25.30 -20.28
C ALA A 1088 17.56 -26.55 -19.74
N GLY A 1089 17.05 -27.72 -20.08
CA GLY A 1089 17.63 -29.02 -19.69
C GLY A 1089 17.21 -29.57 -18.33
N TYR A 1090 16.43 -28.82 -17.53
CA TYR A 1090 15.90 -29.27 -16.23
C TYR A 1090 14.43 -29.68 -16.34
N GLY A 1091 13.94 -30.67 -15.58
CA GLY A 1091 12.51 -30.98 -15.45
C GLY A 1091 11.83 -31.31 -16.78
N GLY A 1092 12.02 -32.53 -17.31
CA GLY A 1092 11.71 -32.87 -18.70
C GLY A 1092 10.23 -32.76 -19.08
N GLY A 1093 9.33 -33.17 -18.18
CA GLY A 1093 7.88 -32.97 -18.29
C GLY A 1093 7.40 -31.71 -17.56
N ILE A 1094 7.84 -31.51 -16.32
CA ILE A 1094 7.48 -30.37 -15.46
C ILE A 1094 8.72 -29.79 -14.77
N LEU A 1095 8.79 -28.46 -14.70
CA LEU A 1095 9.69 -27.71 -13.83
C LEU A 1095 8.85 -27.03 -12.74
N MET A 1096 9.19 -27.24 -11.47
CA MET A 1096 8.48 -26.65 -10.35
C MET A 1096 9.34 -25.59 -9.65
N GLU A 1097 8.95 -24.32 -9.81
CA GLU A 1097 9.40 -23.22 -8.94
C GLU A 1097 8.26 -22.67 -8.05
N GLY A 1098 7.06 -23.25 -8.15
CA GLY A 1098 5.96 -23.20 -7.17
C GLY A 1098 5.62 -24.59 -6.62
N GLU A 1099 4.40 -24.78 -6.13
CA GLU A 1099 3.91 -26.05 -5.54
C GLU A 1099 2.97 -26.83 -6.48
N LEU A 1100 2.99 -28.17 -6.37
CA LEU A 1100 2.27 -29.07 -7.28
C LEU A 1100 1.72 -30.30 -6.57
N ASN A 1101 0.42 -30.51 -6.70
CA ASN A 1101 -0.25 -31.75 -6.30
C ASN A 1101 -0.66 -32.54 -7.56
N LEU A 1102 -0.30 -33.81 -7.62
CA LEU A 1102 -0.62 -34.72 -8.73
C LEU A 1102 -1.51 -35.86 -8.23
N THR A 1103 -2.65 -36.07 -8.87
CA THR A 1103 -3.60 -37.14 -8.53
C THR A 1103 -3.92 -37.96 -9.78
N ASN A 1104 -3.81 -39.29 -9.70
CA ASN A 1104 -4.08 -40.21 -10.83
C ASN A 1104 -3.28 -39.90 -12.13
N CYS A 1105 -2.17 -39.15 -12.04
CA CYS A 1105 -1.46 -38.66 -13.21
C CYS A 1105 -0.38 -39.63 -13.70
N THR A 1106 -0.16 -39.65 -15.02
CA THR A 1106 0.89 -40.46 -15.66
C THR A 1106 1.93 -39.56 -16.31
N LEU A 1107 3.21 -39.76 -16.02
CA LEU A 1107 4.33 -39.07 -16.68
C LEU A 1107 5.21 -40.09 -17.40
N ALA A 1108 5.14 -40.12 -18.73
CA ALA A 1108 5.72 -41.17 -19.56
C ALA A 1108 6.73 -40.64 -20.60
N ASN A 1109 7.89 -41.29 -20.76
CA ASN A 1109 8.84 -41.01 -21.85
C ASN A 1109 9.30 -39.53 -21.92
N ASN A 1110 9.38 -38.83 -20.79
CA ASN A 1110 9.87 -37.45 -20.72
C ASN A 1110 11.39 -37.41 -20.48
N SER A 1111 12.06 -36.35 -20.93
CA SER A 1111 13.52 -36.27 -20.99
C SER A 1111 14.10 -34.90 -20.61
N ALA A 1112 15.17 -34.92 -19.83
CA ALA A 1112 15.91 -33.74 -19.39
C ALA A 1112 17.41 -33.94 -19.61
N SER A 1113 18.14 -32.89 -19.99
CA SER A 1113 19.59 -32.98 -20.26
C SER A 1113 20.48 -32.67 -19.06
N ILE A 1114 19.91 -32.32 -17.91
CA ILE A 1114 20.64 -31.94 -16.68
C ILE A 1114 20.06 -32.65 -15.44
N LEU A 1115 18.83 -32.35 -15.03
CA LEU A 1115 18.18 -32.95 -13.84
C LEU A 1115 16.69 -33.23 -14.07
N GLY A 1116 16.17 -34.32 -13.52
CA GLY A 1116 14.72 -34.58 -13.39
C GLY A 1116 14.04 -34.93 -14.72
N GLY A 1117 14.06 -36.20 -15.13
CA GLY A 1117 13.59 -36.62 -16.45
C GLY A 1117 12.10 -36.41 -16.67
N ALA A 1118 11.29 -36.62 -15.64
CA ALA A 1118 9.88 -36.21 -15.59
C ALA A 1118 9.72 -34.85 -14.91
N ILE A 1119 10.30 -34.67 -13.71
CA ILE A 1119 10.06 -33.50 -12.85
C ILE A 1119 11.36 -33.06 -12.18
N LEU A 1120 11.58 -31.74 -12.11
CA LEU A 1120 12.49 -31.13 -11.12
C LEU A 1120 11.65 -30.35 -10.10
N ILE A 1121 11.80 -30.70 -8.83
CA ILE A 1121 11.33 -29.91 -7.68
C ILE A 1121 12.50 -29.04 -7.22
N ARG A 1122 12.30 -27.72 -7.16
CA ARG A 1122 13.34 -26.75 -6.77
C ARG A 1122 13.34 -26.53 -5.25
N ALA A 1123 14.43 -25.96 -4.73
CA ALA A 1123 14.62 -25.76 -3.30
C ALA A 1123 13.45 -25.02 -2.63
N ASN A 1124 13.07 -25.48 -1.43
CA ASN A 1124 11.97 -24.94 -0.63
C ASN A 1124 10.59 -24.95 -1.34
N ARG A 1125 10.28 -26.02 -2.09
CA ARG A 1125 8.96 -26.28 -2.70
C ARG A 1125 8.40 -27.64 -2.31
N ALA A 1126 7.07 -27.75 -2.23
CA ALA A 1126 6.37 -28.98 -1.93
C ALA A 1126 5.78 -29.65 -3.18
N ALA A 1127 5.81 -30.99 -3.20
CA ALA A 1127 5.19 -31.82 -4.22
C ALA A 1127 4.43 -32.99 -3.57
N THR A 1128 3.13 -33.16 -3.85
CA THR A 1128 2.33 -34.29 -3.32
C THR A 1128 1.76 -35.14 -4.44
N PHE A 1129 2.21 -36.39 -4.58
CA PHE A 1129 1.76 -37.31 -5.62
C PHE A 1129 0.91 -38.44 -5.03
N GLU A 1130 -0.27 -38.65 -5.57
CA GLU A 1130 -1.29 -39.60 -5.11
C GLU A 1130 -1.76 -40.46 -6.29
N ASN A 1131 -1.60 -41.79 -6.20
CA ASN A 1131 -1.93 -42.75 -7.27
C ASN A 1131 -1.28 -42.45 -8.64
N CYS A 1132 -0.08 -41.87 -8.65
CA CYS A 1132 0.60 -41.43 -9.89
C CYS A 1132 1.57 -42.48 -10.44
N THR A 1133 1.81 -42.46 -11.76
CA THR A 1133 2.75 -43.38 -12.43
C THR A 1133 3.78 -42.61 -13.26
N LEU A 1134 5.05 -42.73 -12.90
CA LEU A 1134 6.18 -42.11 -13.61
C LEU A 1134 6.99 -43.22 -14.30
N LEU A 1135 6.91 -43.32 -15.64
CA LEU A 1135 7.53 -44.39 -16.41
C LEU A 1135 8.43 -43.95 -17.56
N GLN A 1136 9.52 -44.69 -17.78
CA GLN A 1136 10.41 -44.55 -18.94
C GLN A 1136 11.00 -43.14 -19.17
N ASN A 1137 11.05 -42.31 -18.12
CA ASN A 1137 11.64 -40.98 -18.17
C ASN A 1137 13.18 -41.05 -18.02
N SER A 1138 13.91 -40.03 -18.47
CA SER A 1138 15.38 -40.03 -18.35
C SER A 1138 16.04 -38.66 -18.16
N ALA A 1139 17.10 -38.63 -17.35
CA ALA A 1139 17.99 -37.49 -17.11
C ALA A 1139 19.39 -37.97 -16.68
N PRO A 1140 20.39 -37.09 -16.57
CA PRO A 1140 21.66 -37.41 -15.89
C PRO A 1140 21.48 -37.80 -14.43
N THR A 1141 20.81 -36.96 -13.63
CA THR A 1141 20.42 -37.31 -12.25
C THR A 1141 18.91 -37.15 -12.06
N GLY A 1142 18.30 -38.13 -11.39
CA GLY A 1142 16.86 -38.16 -11.14
C GLY A 1142 16.08 -38.56 -12.40
N GLY A 1143 16.17 -39.84 -12.79
CA GLY A 1143 15.60 -40.35 -14.03
C GLY A 1143 14.11 -40.08 -14.20
N ALA A 1144 13.33 -40.12 -13.11
CA ALA A 1144 11.99 -39.53 -13.04
C ALA A 1144 12.01 -38.18 -12.32
N ILE A 1145 12.48 -38.14 -11.07
CA ILE A 1145 12.48 -36.93 -10.23
C ILE A 1145 13.90 -36.58 -9.81
N MET A 1146 14.27 -35.32 -9.96
CA MET A 1146 15.26 -34.69 -9.09
C MET A 1146 14.52 -33.79 -8.10
N ASP A 1147 14.89 -33.84 -6.83
CA ASP A 1147 14.26 -33.07 -5.77
C ASP A 1147 15.29 -32.27 -4.96
N GLU A 1148 15.10 -30.96 -4.94
CA GLU A 1148 15.85 -30.00 -4.12
C GLU A 1148 15.02 -29.49 -2.92
N GLY A 1149 13.72 -29.81 -2.87
CA GLY A 1149 12.73 -29.37 -1.89
C GLY A 1149 12.12 -30.52 -1.09
N ASN A 1150 10.80 -30.71 -1.18
CA ASN A 1150 10.05 -31.67 -0.36
C ASN A 1150 9.06 -32.50 -1.19
N LEU A 1151 9.37 -33.78 -1.43
CA LEU A 1151 8.47 -34.74 -2.08
C LEU A 1151 7.68 -35.59 -1.08
N THR A 1152 6.36 -35.68 -1.25
CA THR A 1152 5.51 -36.73 -0.67
C THR A 1152 4.88 -37.55 -1.80
N ALA A 1153 5.11 -38.86 -1.81
CA ALA A 1153 4.54 -39.79 -2.78
C ALA A 1153 3.77 -40.91 -2.07
N ASN A 1154 2.49 -41.03 -2.39
CA ASN A 1154 1.54 -42.04 -1.89
C ASN A 1154 1.05 -42.93 -3.04
N ASN A 1155 1.04 -44.24 -2.81
CA ASN A 1155 0.52 -45.28 -3.72
C ASN A 1155 0.99 -45.13 -5.19
N SER A 1156 2.22 -44.64 -5.39
CA SER A 1156 2.72 -44.18 -6.69
C SER A 1156 3.82 -45.10 -7.24
N THR A 1157 3.87 -45.25 -8.57
CA THR A 1157 4.74 -46.19 -9.26
C THR A 1157 5.81 -45.48 -10.09
N PHE A 1158 7.06 -45.92 -9.95
CA PHE A 1158 8.24 -45.43 -10.65
C PHE A 1158 8.88 -46.59 -11.42
N TRP A 1159 8.63 -46.67 -12.73
CA TRP A 1159 8.97 -47.85 -13.53
C TRP A 1159 9.83 -47.56 -14.77
N GLY A 1160 10.97 -48.24 -14.90
CA GLY A 1160 11.77 -48.20 -16.14
C GLY A 1160 12.47 -46.87 -16.43
N ASN A 1161 12.56 -45.96 -15.46
CA ASN A 1161 13.22 -44.66 -15.62
C ASN A 1161 14.75 -44.82 -15.59
N THR A 1162 15.48 -43.88 -16.20
CA THR A 1162 16.94 -43.99 -16.40
C THR A 1162 17.68 -42.71 -15.99
N GLY A 1163 18.45 -42.80 -14.91
CA GLY A 1163 19.43 -41.79 -14.49
C GLY A 1163 20.80 -42.16 -15.04
N THR A 1164 21.41 -41.38 -15.94
CA THR A 1164 22.69 -41.79 -16.56
C THR A 1164 23.90 -41.63 -15.64
N THR A 1165 23.76 -40.89 -14.53
CA THR A 1165 24.77 -40.62 -13.52
C THR A 1165 24.33 -41.11 -12.15
N SER A 1166 23.19 -40.63 -11.64
CA SER A 1166 22.65 -41.07 -10.34
C SER A 1166 21.11 -41.02 -10.26
N GLY A 1167 20.51 -41.72 -9.29
CA GLY A 1167 19.07 -41.66 -8.98
C GLY A 1167 18.18 -42.16 -10.12
N GLY A 1168 18.13 -43.47 -10.35
CA GLY A 1168 17.46 -44.07 -11.51
C GLY A 1168 15.97 -43.76 -11.62
N ALA A 1169 15.26 -43.69 -10.49
CA ALA A 1169 13.95 -43.06 -10.39
C ALA A 1169 14.04 -41.67 -9.73
N ILE A 1170 14.59 -41.59 -8.51
CA ILE A 1170 14.62 -40.35 -7.71
C ILE A 1170 16.05 -40.05 -7.25
N GLY A 1171 16.49 -38.81 -7.44
CA GLY A 1171 17.68 -38.25 -6.78
C GLY A 1171 17.29 -37.09 -5.86
N LEU A 1172 17.89 -37.01 -4.68
CA LEU A 1172 17.66 -35.94 -3.70
C LEU A 1172 18.91 -35.06 -3.52
N SER A 1173 18.72 -33.75 -3.36
CA SER A 1173 19.77 -32.83 -2.90
C SER A 1173 20.09 -33.03 -1.41
N SER A 1174 21.21 -32.46 -0.93
CA SER A 1174 21.62 -32.51 0.48
C SER A 1174 20.68 -31.81 1.47
N THR A 1175 19.75 -31.00 0.98
CA THR A 1175 18.74 -30.27 1.78
C THR A 1175 17.31 -30.78 1.57
N ALA A 1176 17.10 -31.70 0.62
CA ALA A 1176 15.76 -32.16 0.28
C ALA A 1176 15.21 -33.19 1.28
N THR A 1177 13.89 -33.24 1.41
CA THR A 1177 13.19 -34.24 2.22
C THR A 1177 12.24 -35.06 1.36
N ALA A 1178 12.06 -36.35 1.67
CA ALA A 1178 11.19 -37.21 0.87
C ALA A 1178 10.43 -38.24 1.72
N ILE A 1179 9.13 -38.36 1.48
CA ILE A 1179 8.23 -39.35 2.09
C ILE A 1179 7.67 -40.24 0.99
N LEU A 1180 8.08 -41.51 0.98
CA LEU A 1180 7.54 -42.53 0.08
C LEU A 1180 6.64 -43.47 0.89
N ASN A 1181 5.40 -43.66 0.46
CA ASN A 1181 4.40 -44.45 1.16
C ASN A 1181 3.59 -45.30 0.16
N PHE A 1182 3.52 -46.62 0.38
CA PHE A 1182 2.91 -47.59 -0.56
C PHE A 1182 3.43 -47.50 -2.01
N CYS A 1183 4.64 -46.99 -2.22
CA CYS A 1183 5.20 -46.75 -3.55
C CYS A 1183 5.90 -47.98 -4.12
N THR A 1184 5.96 -48.07 -5.46
CA THR A 1184 6.67 -49.15 -6.18
C THR A 1184 7.73 -48.57 -7.11
N VAL A 1185 9.01 -48.74 -6.75
CA VAL A 1185 10.19 -48.27 -7.51
C VAL A 1185 10.92 -49.48 -8.09
N SER A 1186 10.69 -49.79 -9.36
CA SER A 1186 11.23 -51.01 -9.99
C SER A 1186 11.63 -50.86 -11.46
N SER A 1187 12.52 -51.74 -11.93
CA SER A 1187 13.03 -51.75 -13.31
C SER A 1187 13.78 -50.48 -13.75
N ASN A 1188 14.05 -49.54 -12.84
CA ASN A 1188 14.79 -48.31 -13.15
C ASN A 1188 16.29 -48.62 -13.30
N SER A 1189 17.06 -47.71 -13.91
CA SER A 1189 18.50 -47.89 -14.11
C SER A 1189 19.32 -46.65 -13.78
N SER A 1190 20.48 -46.86 -13.12
CA SER A 1190 21.50 -45.82 -12.89
C SER A 1190 22.81 -46.41 -12.34
N PRO A 1191 24.00 -45.84 -12.65
CA PRO A 1191 25.26 -46.24 -12.02
C PRO A 1191 25.26 -46.14 -10.49
N VAL A 1192 24.63 -45.09 -9.94
CA VAL A 1192 24.51 -44.82 -8.49
C VAL A 1192 23.03 -44.63 -8.12
N GLY A 1193 22.57 -45.30 -7.07
CA GLY A 1193 21.18 -45.26 -6.62
C GLY A 1193 20.20 -45.72 -7.70
N SER A 1194 20.26 -47.01 -8.09
CA SER A 1194 19.54 -47.52 -9.26
C SER A 1194 18.02 -47.38 -9.20
N GLY A 1195 17.44 -47.34 -8.00
CA GLY A 1195 16.11 -46.80 -7.74
C GLY A 1195 16.17 -45.40 -7.14
N LEU A 1196 16.80 -45.26 -5.96
CA LEU A 1196 16.87 -44.01 -5.19
C LEU A 1196 18.33 -43.62 -4.92
N ASP A 1197 18.65 -42.33 -5.09
CA ASP A 1197 19.93 -41.72 -4.69
C ASP A 1197 19.68 -40.64 -3.64
N LEU A 1198 20.15 -40.88 -2.41
CA LEU A 1198 19.86 -40.09 -1.21
C LEU A 1198 21.17 -39.52 -0.62
N PRO A 1199 21.15 -38.34 0.00
CA PRO A 1199 22.34 -37.77 0.62
C PRO A 1199 22.71 -38.51 1.92
N ALA A 1200 23.92 -38.26 2.42
CA ALA A 1200 24.47 -38.96 3.59
C ALA A 1200 23.79 -38.59 4.94
N ASN A 1201 23.11 -37.43 5.01
CA ASN A 1201 22.41 -36.90 6.19
C ASN A 1201 20.97 -37.45 6.33
N ALA A 1202 20.85 -38.77 6.27
CA ALA A 1202 19.66 -39.64 6.15
C ALA A 1202 18.40 -39.40 7.03
N ALA A 1203 18.37 -38.40 7.91
CA ALA A 1203 17.23 -38.10 8.77
C ALA A 1203 16.00 -37.57 8.00
N LEU A 1204 16.21 -37.12 6.75
CA LEU A 1204 15.21 -36.39 5.94
C LEU A 1204 14.38 -37.26 4.99
N THR A 1205 14.69 -38.55 4.85
CA THR A 1205 13.94 -39.48 3.98
C THR A 1205 13.20 -40.53 4.81
N THR A 1206 11.88 -40.66 4.63
CA THR A 1206 11.05 -41.73 5.20
C THR A 1206 10.53 -42.64 4.09
N ILE A 1207 10.70 -43.96 4.24
CA ILE A 1207 10.13 -44.96 3.32
C ILE A 1207 9.20 -45.90 4.10
N SER A 1208 7.95 -45.99 3.64
CA SER A 1208 6.85 -46.69 4.31
C SER A 1208 6.12 -47.65 3.37
N ASN A 1209 5.94 -48.91 3.79
CA ASN A 1209 5.12 -49.91 3.10
C ASN A 1209 5.42 -50.07 1.58
N SER A 1210 6.67 -49.82 1.15
CA SER A 1210 7.04 -49.61 -0.26
C SER A 1210 7.97 -50.70 -0.80
N ILE A 1211 7.93 -50.91 -2.12
CA ILE A 1211 8.77 -51.84 -2.87
C ILE A 1211 9.82 -51.05 -3.64
N ILE A 1212 11.11 -51.34 -3.43
CA ILE A 1212 12.25 -50.74 -4.14
C ILE A 1212 13.17 -51.89 -4.61
N ALA A 1213 12.79 -52.54 -5.72
CA ALA A 1213 13.38 -53.81 -6.14
C ALA A 1213 13.49 -53.95 -7.67
N ALA A 1214 14.35 -54.86 -8.13
CA ALA A 1214 14.62 -55.11 -9.55
C ALA A 1214 15.10 -53.86 -10.35
N ASN A 1215 15.76 -52.90 -9.68
CA ASN A 1215 16.46 -51.81 -10.36
C ASN A 1215 17.89 -52.23 -10.71
N SER A 1216 18.49 -51.63 -11.74
CA SER A 1216 19.75 -52.07 -12.35
C SER A 1216 20.85 -51.00 -12.30
N GLY A 1217 22.07 -51.38 -11.89
CA GLY A 1217 23.15 -50.43 -11.66
C GLY A 1217 24.41 -51.06 -11.08
N SER A 1218 25.44 -50.24 -10.88
CA SER A 1218 26.68 -50.63 -10.19
C SER A 1218 26.59 -50.52 -8.65
N SER A 1219 25.56 -49.85 -8.12
CA SER A 1219 25.27 -49.76 -6.68
C SER A 1219 24.04 -50.57 -6.28
N SER A 1220 23.72 -50.53 -4.98
CA SER A 1220 22.42 -50.95 -4.42
C SER A 1220 21.23 -50.18 -5.02
N ASN A 1221 20.02 -50.77 -4.88
CA ASN A 1221 18.73 -50.18 -5.24
C ASN A 1221 18.50 -48.79 -4.60
N ILE A 1222 19.06 -48.57 -3.41
CA ILE A 1222 19.08 -47.30 -2.68
C ILE A 1222 20.55 -46.97 -2.39
N ALA A 1223 21.00 -45.77 -2.78
CA ALA A 1223 22.24 -45.16 -2.32
C ALA A 1223 21.92 -44.09 -1.26
N GLY A 1224 22.87 -43.84 -0.34
CA GLY A 1224 22.59 -43.11 0.90
C GLY A 1224 21.81 -43.95 1.91
N ALA A 1225 21.17 -43.29 2.89
CA ALA A 1225 20.39 -43.94 3.92
C ALA A 1225 19.06 -43.20 4.18
N PHE A 1226 18.14 -43.85 4.89
CA PHE A 1226 16.76 -43.41 5.09
C PHE A 1226 16.18 -43.97 6.40
N THR A 1227 15.02 -43.45 6.81
CA THR A 1227 14.23 -43.96 7.92
C THR A 1227 13.17 -44.95 7.41
N PRO A 1228 13.32 -46.28 7.61
CA PRO A 1228 12.27 -47.25 7.33
C PRO A 1228 11.13 -47.15 8.35
N LYS A 1229 9.89 -47.19 7.87
CA LYS A 1229 8.66 -47.40 8.67
C LYS A 1229 7.82 -48.48 7.99
N GLY A 1230 7.01 -49.23 8.74
CA GLY A 1230 6.20 -50.31 8.18
C GLY A 1230 7.04 -51.42 7.52
N VAL A 1231 6.51 -52.07 6.47
CA VAL A 1231 7.14 -53.21 5.80
C VAL A 1231 7.65 -52.81 4.41
N ASN A 1232 8.96 -52.73 4.22
CA ASN A 1232 9.58 -52.33 2.94
C ASN A 1232 10.40 -53.46 2.33
N LEU A 1233 10.36 -53.61 1.00
CA LEU A 1233 11.11 -54.62 0.25
C LEU A 1233 12.18 -53.95 -0.62
N THR A 1234 13.46 -54.05 -0.23
CA THR A 1234 14.56 -53.25 -0.82
C THR A 1234 15.64 -54.05 -1.56
N ASN A 1235 15.49 -55.38 -1.67
CA ASN A 1235 16.38 -56.25 -2.44
C ASN A 1235 15.63 -57.48 -3.00
N GLY A 1236 16.22 -58.13 -4.01
CA GLY A 1236 15.58 -59.14 -4.86
C GLY A 1236 15.40 -60.55 -4.27
N ASN A 1237 14.87 -60.67 -3.05
CA ASN A 1237 14.33 -61.92 -2.51
C ASN A 1237 13.16 -61.56 -1.58
N PRO A 1238 11.98 -62.21 -1.67
CA PRO A 1238 10.83 -61.85 -0.85
C PRO A 1238 11.05 -62.17 0.64
N LEU A 1239 10.28 -61.49 1.49
CA LEU A 1239 9.97 -61.92 2.86
C LEU A 1239 8.80 -62.93 2.83
#